data_AF-A0A4W2EJ05-F1
#
_entry.id   AF-A0A4W2EJ05-F1
#
_cell.length_a   1.000
_cell.length_b   1.000
_cell.length_c   1.000
_cell.angle_alpha   90.00
_cell.angle_beta   90.00
_cell.angle_gamma   90.00
#
_symmetry.space_group_name_H-M   'P 1'
#
loop_
_entity.id
_entity.type
_entity.pdbx_description
1 polymer ?
#
loop_
_entity_poly.entity_id
_entity_poly.type
_entity_poly.pdbx_seq_one_letter_code
_entity_poly.pdbx_strand_id
1 'polypeptide(L)'
;MPLELIKEVNGVPEVDLLNKLHKVDIRSLQPGSDYDKKYIQDTIAVAGFVVLSASSSPSRDGKHCLFLKASENFKSTVYAPATHYVYTPLNQLKGGMIVNVYGVVKFFKPPYLSRGTDYCSVVTIVDQTNVKLTCLFFSGNYEALPMIYKNGDIVRFHRLKIQVYKKETQGITSSGFASLTFEGTLGAPIIPRTASKCFNFTAEDQKMVEALRIWASTHISPSSILVKLCDVQPMQYFDLTCQLLGKAEVDGASFLLKVWDGTRTPFPSWRVLMQDLALEGDLSRIHQLQNLTADILVYDNHVQVAKSLKVGSFLRIYSLHTKLQSVSSENLATSLALEFHLHGGTSYGRGIRVLPENNSDVDQLKKILESAHLPPNQSFGGVCQSEQEDSFSNISSSGSVSLYEVERCQQLSATILTDHQYLEKTPLCAILKQNAPQQYRIRAKLRSYKPRRLFQSVKLYCPKCHLLQEVPHEIDLDKILQEGTSKTPDTTLQNTSLYNSKVWTTKDQGERKVAIHFVKNNGILPLSNDCLILIEGGTLSEICKLSDKFHSVIPVRSGHEDLEILDLSAPFLIQGKIHHYGCKHCSSLRPIKNLNSLVNKTSWIPSSVAEALGIVPLQQVFVMTFTLDDGTGVLEAYLMDSENFFQIPASEVLNNDNLQHSMEMIMDMFCPPGAKIDAYPWLEFFIRSYNVTSGKEQQICYQIFDTTIADDVI
;
A
#
# COMPACT_ATOMS: atom_id res chain seq x y z
N MET A 1 41.87 7.69 -34.36
CA MET A 1 41.95 6.22 -34.37
C MET A 1 42.14 5.75 -35.79
N PRO A 2 43.00 4.76 -36.07
CA PRO A 2 42.92 4.06 -37.34
C PRO A 2 41.53 3.41 -37.41
N LEU A 3 40.78 3.69 -38.47
CA LEU A 3 39.55 2.96 -38.76
C LEU A 3 40.01 1.56 -39.21
N GLU A 4 39.73 0.55 -38.40
CA GLU A 4 40.03 -0.85 -38.73
C GLU A 4 38.77 -1.54 -39.25
N LEU A 5 38.94 -2.30 -40.32
CA LEU A 5 37.85 -2.97 -41.02
C LEU A 5 37.59 -4.31 -40.36
N ILE A 6 36.33 -4.63 -40.10
CA ILE A 6 35.92 -5.99 -39.74
C ILE A 6 34.86 -6.38 -40.74
N LYS A 7 35.22 -7.30 -41.63
CA LYS A 7 34.34 -7.86 -42.65
C LYS A 7 34.13 -9.32 -42.31
N GLU A 8 32.90 -9.72 -42.05
CA GLU A 8 32.61 -11.14 -41.84
C GLU A 8 32.29 -11.79 -43.20
N VAL A 9 33.16 -12.70 -43.66
CA VAL A 9 32.90 -13.54 -44.83
C VAL A 9 32.79 -14.97 -44.33
N ASN A 10 31.62 -15.59 -44.53
CA ASN A 10 31.37 -16.97 -44.12
C ASN A 10 31.70 -17.26 -42.64
N GLY A 11 31.43 -16.30 -41.74
CA GLY A 11 31.68 -16.48 -40.30
C GLY A 11 33.10 -16.18 -39.83
N VAL A 12 33.98 -15.68 -40.70
CA VAL A 12 35.37 -15.33 -40.35
C VAL A 12 35.59 -13.82 -40.53
N PRO A 13 36.04 -13.09 -39.49
CA PRO A 13 36.38 -11.67 -39.60
C PRO A 13 37.68 -11.48 -40.37
N GLU A 14 37.60 -10.77 -41.49
CA GLU A 14 38.69 -10.33 -42.35
C GLU A 14 38.94 -8.83 -42.09
N VAL A 15 40.20 -8.44 -41.87
CA VAL A 15 40.62 -7.07 -41.59
C VAL A 15 41.39 -6.51 -42.79
N ASP A 16 40.85 -5.49 -43.45
CA ASP A 16 41.48 -4.75 -44.55
C ASP A 16 41.76 -3.29 -44.12
N LEU A 17 42.94 -2.78 -44.43
CA LEU A 17 43.31 -1.42 -44.04
C LEU A 17 42.70 -0.37 -45.00
N LEU A 18 42.16 0.73 -44.45
CA LEU A 18 41.57 1.85 -45.22
C LEU A 18 42.54 2.57 -46.17
N ASN A 19 43.85 2.30 -46.04
CA ASN A 19 44.91 2.87 -46.85
C ASN A 19 44.89 2.41 -48.33
N LYS A 20 44.03 1.46 -48.70
CA LYS A 20 43.80 1.03 -50.09
C LYS A 20 42.72 1.83 -50.83
N LEU A 21 42.03 2.77 -50.18
CA LEU A 21 40.91 3.55 -50.75
C LEU A 21 41.25 5.05 -50.78
N HIS A 22 40.73 5.78 -51.77
CA HIS A 22 40.94 7.23 -51.88
C HIS A 22 39.85 8.03 -51.17
N LYS A 23 40.24 8.92 -50.25
CA LYS A 23 39.32 9.83 -49.56
C LYS A 23 38.80 10.91 -50.52
N VAL A 24 37.51 11.20 -50.47
CA VAL A 24 36.85 12.24 -51.28
C VAL A 24 36.08 13.19 -50.35
N ASP A 25 36.15 14.49 -50.64
CA ASP A 25 35.38 15.51 -49.91
C ASP A 25 33.90 15.41 -50.29
N ILE A 26 33.02 15.41 -49.29
CA ILE A 26 31.56 15.39 -49.49
C ILE A 26 31.07 16.54 -50.38
N ARG A 27 31.76 17.69 -50.36
CA ARG A 27 31.44 18.87 -51.18
C ARG A 27 31.81 18.70 -52.66
N SER A 28 32.65 17.71 -52.99
CA SER A 28 33.10 17.43 -54.35
C SER A 28 32.25 16.41 -55.09
N LEU A 29 31.18 15.91 -54.46
CA LEU A 29 30.32 14.87 -55.01
C LEU A 29 29.34 15.42 -56.05
N GLN A 30 29.19 14.71 -57.17
CA GLN A 30 28.33 15.10 -58.28
C GLN A 30 27.27 14.01 -58.54
N PRO A 31 25.99 14.37 -58.74
CA PRO A 31 24.96 13.42 -59.14
C PRO A 31 25.33 12.64 -60.41
N GLY A 32 25.02 11.35 -60.46
CA GLY A 32 25.31 10.47 -61.59
C GLY A 32 26.76 9.97 -61.68
N SER A 33 27.64 10.37 -60.75
CA SER A 33 29.04 9.92 -60.72
C SER A 33 29.24 8.65 -59.89
N ASP A 34 30.14 7.78 -60.35
CA ASP A 34 30.56 6.54 -59.66
C ASP A 34 31.80 6.80 -58.78
N TYR A 35 31.75 6.32 -57.55
CA TYR A 35 32.80 6.44 -56.54
C TYR A 35 33.38 5.08 -56.11
N ASP A 36 33.52 4.15 -57.05
CA ASP A 36 34.25 2.90 -56.84
C ASP A 36 35.67 3.14 -56.30
N LYS A 37 36.08 2.34 -55.31
CA LYS A 37 37.34 2.47 -54.53
C LYS A 37 37.60 3.82 -53.86
N LYS A 38 36.58 4.66 -53.69
CA LYS A 38 36.64 5.93 -52.98
C LYS A 38 35.79 5.90 -51.72
N TYR A 39 36.14 6.69 -50.72
CA TYR A 39 35.35 6.83 -49.49
C TYR A 39 35.16 8.30 -49.08
N ILE A 40 33.99 8.62 -48.54
CA ILE A 40 33.75 9.87 -47.82
C ILE A 40 33.90 9.57 -46.34
N GLN A 41 34.38 10.52 -45.53
CA GLN A 41 34.53 10.33 -44.09
C GLN A 41 34.09 11.58 -43.34
N ASP A 42 33.04 11.40 -42.54
CA ASP A 42 32.61 12.36 -41.51
C ASP A 42 32.33 11.55 -40.22
N THR A 43 31.06 11.38 -39.81
CA THR A 43 30.66 10.49 -38.70
C THR A 43 30.59 9.01 -39.07
N ILE A 44 30.49 8.68 -40.36
CA ILE A 44 30.48 7.32 -40.92
C ILE A 44 31.29 7.41 -42.22
N ALA A 45 32.10 6.40 -42.55
CA ALA A 45 32.69 6.27 -43.87
C ALA A 45 31.82 5.38 -44.76
N VAL A 46 31.74 5.66 -46.05
CA VAL A 46 30.97 4.83 -47.01
C VAL A 46 31.82 4.65 -48.26
N ALA A 47 31.93 3.42 -48.78
CA ALA A 47 32.66 3.11 -50.01
C ALA A 47 31.79 2.35 -51.02
N GLY A 48 32.03 2.59 -52.31
CA GLY A 48 31.35 1.92 -53.43
C GLY A 48 29.88 2.33 -53.57
N PHE A 49 29.61 3.61 -53.82
CA PHE A 49 28.24 4.16 -53.91
C PHE A 49 28.06 5.05 -55.15
N VAL A 50 26.80 5.24 -55.57
CA VAL A 50 26.40 6.19 -56.63
C VAL A 50 25.55 7.30 -56.02
N VAL A 51 25.82 8.55 -56.36
CA VAL A 51 25.00 9.69 -55.93
C VAL A 51 23.83 9.86 -56.89
N LEU A 52 22.60 9.65 -56.43
CA LEU A 52 21.39 9.78 -57.26
C LEU A 52 20.95 11.23 -57.41
N SER A 53 20.99 12.00 -56.33
CA SER A 53 20.60 13.40 -56.32
C SER A 53 21.21 14.14 -55.13
N ALA A 54 21.45 15.44 -55.34
CA ALA A 54 21.88 16.37 -54.32
C ALA A 54 20.83 17.48 -54.18
N SER A 55 20.49 17.84 -52.95
CA SER A 55 19.63 19.01 -52.69
C SER A 55 20.35 20.29 -53.11
N SER A 56 19.71 21.10 -53.97
CA SER A 56 20.30 22.32 -54.55
C SER A 56 20.39 23.50 -53.59
N SER A 57 19.84 23.38 -52.37
CA SER A 57 19.93 24.39 -51.32
C SER A 57 20.15 23.74 -49.94
N PRO A 58 21.04 24.26 -49.09
CA PRO A 58 21.19 23.78 -47.72
C PRO A 58 19.86 23.97 -46.97
N SER A 59 19.48 22.99 -46.14
CA SER A 59 18.31 23.14 -45.26
C SER A 59 18.54 24.30 -44.28
N ARG A 60 17.47 24.78 -43.62
CA ARG A 60 17.55 25.87 -42.61
C ARG A 60 18.58 25.63 -41.49
N ASP A 61 19.04 24.38 -41.33
CA ASP A 61 20.06 23.96 -40.35
C ASP A 61 21.49 23.83 -40.94
N GLY A 62 21.73 24.29 -42.18
CA GLY A 62 23.03 24.22 -42.84
C GLY A 62 23.45 22.81 -43.30
N LYS A 63 22.53 21.83 -43.32
CA LYS A 63 22.81 20.44 -43.70
C LYS A 63 22.49 20.21 -45.19
N HIS A 64 23.42 19.58 -45.90
CA HIS A 64 23.22 19.09 -47.27
C HIS A 64 22.72 17.64 -47.25
N CYS A 65 21.59 17.38 -47.91
CA CYS A 65 21.07 16.02 -48.08
C CYS A 65 21.52 15.45 -49.44
N LEU A 66 22.20 14.30 -49.39
CA LEU A 66 22.62 13.51 -50.55
C LEU A 66 21.90 12.17 -50.52
N PHE A 67 21.33 11.76 -51.66
CA PHE A 67 20.73 10.43 -51.81
C PHE A 67 21.75 9.50 -52.46
N LEU A 68 22.22 8.52 -51.69
CA LEU A 68 23.19 7.52 -52.15
C LEU A 68 22.47 6.21 -52.47
N LYS A 69 22.80 5.61 -53.62
CA LYS A 69 22.36 4.26 -54.00
C LYS A 69 23.54 3.31 -53.94
N ALA A 70 23.35 2.20 -53.23
CA ALA A 70 24.23 1.05 -53.31
C ALA A 70 24.07 0.42 -54.70
N SER A 71 25.16 0.27 -55.44
CA SER A 71 25.16 -0.33 -56.77
C SER A 71 25.24 -1.85 -56.64
N GLU A 72 24.38 -2.61 -57.31
CA GLU A 72 24.43 -4.09 -57.29
C GLU A 72 25.72 -4.65 -57.91
N ASN A 73 26.42 -3.85 -58.73
CA ASN A 73 27.64 -4.24 -59.42
C ASN A 73 28.91 -4.09 -58.55
N PHE A 74 28.82 -3.42 -57.39
CA PHE A 74 29.95 -3.21 -56.47
C PHE A 74 29.55 -3.50 -55.02
N LYS A 75 30.46 -4.04 -54.21
CA LYS A 75 30.18 -4.29 -52.78
C LYS A 75 30.16 -2.98 -51.98
N SER A 76 29.02 -2.27 -51.96
CA SER A 76 28.83 -1.08 -51.15
C SER A 76 29.02 -1.40 -49.66
N THR A 77 29.92 -0.68 -48.98
CA THR A 77 30.25 -0.92 -47.56
C THR A 77 30.10 0.36 -46.74
N VAL A 78 29.41 0.28 -45.60
CA VAL A 78 29.17 1.39 -44.66
C VAL A 78 29.98 1.14 -43.39
N TYR A 79 30.79 2.11 -42.99
CA TYR A 79 31.76 2.06 -41.90
C TYR A 79 31.38 3.06 -40.80
N ALA A 80 30.98 2.62 -39.61
CA ALA A 80 30.76 3.52 -38.48
C ALA A 80 31.98 3.54 -37.53
N PRO A 81 32.35 4.68 -36.92
CA PRO A 81 33.38 4.73 -35.91
C PRO A 81 32.95 3.91 -34.70
N ALA A 82 33.78 2.94 -34.32
CA ALA A 82 33.64 2.21 -33.08
C ALA A 82 33.77 3.21 -31.91
N THR A 83 32.63 3.62 -31.36
CA THR A 83 32.58 4.49 -30.18
C THR A 83 32.70 3.60 -28.95
N HIS A 84 33.86 3.66 -28.30
CA HIS A 84 34.08 2.97 -27.03
C HIS A 84 33.43 3.78 -25.89
N TYR A 85 32.33 3.26 -25.33
CA TYR A 85 31.65 3.89 -24.20
C TYR A 85 32.31 3.47 -22.88
N VAL A 86 32.56 4.44 -22.01
CA VAL A 86 33.00 4.19 -20.63
C VAL A 86 31.76 4.14 -19.73
N TYR A 87 31.64 3.06 -18.96
CA TYR A 87 30.55 2.85 -18.00
C TYR A 87 31.04 3.10 -16.58
N THR A 88 30.31 3.94 -15.84
CA THR A 88 30.68 4.34 -14.47
C THR A 88 29.92 3.49 -13.45
N PRO A 89 30.59 2.86 -12.47
CA PRO A 89 29.93 2.18 -11.36
C PRO A 89 29.07 3.13 -10.51
N LEU A 90 27.99 2.62 -9.93
CA LEU A 90 26.99 3.45 -9.24
C LEU A 90 27.54 4.15 -7.99
N ASN A 91 28.51 3.53 -7.29
CA ASN A 91 29.16 4.13 -6.13
C ASN A 91 30.10 5.32 -6.46
N GLN A 92 30.43 5.54 -7.74
CA GLN A 92 31.31 6.64 -8.18
C GLN A 92 30.53 7.86 -8.69
N LEU A 93 29.20 7.80 -8.68
CA LEU A 93 28.35 8.86 -9.22
C LEU A 93 28.32 10.09 -8.33
N LYS A 94 28.46 11.27 -8.95
CA LYS A 94 28.39 12.58 -8.29
C LYS A 94 27.43 13.51 -9.03
N GLY A 95 26.83 14.44 -8.30
CA GLY A 95 25.94 15.45 -8.87
C GLY A 95 26.61 16.25 -9.99
N GLY A 96 25.87 16.50 -11.08
CA GLY A 96 26.33 17.26 -12.24
C GLY A 96 26.97 16.41 -13.34
N MET A 97 27.26 15.12 -13.10
CA MET A 97 27.85 14.24 -14.11
C MET A 97 26.84 13.85 -15.20
N ILE A 98 27.32 13.63 -16.42
CA ILE A 98 26.60 12.93 -17.48
C ILE A 98 27.37 11.65 -17.78
N VAL A 99 26.78 10.49 -17.49
CA VAL A 99 27.46 9.19 -17.45
C VAL A 99 26.73 8.14 -18.27
N ASN A 100 27.43 7.06 -18.59
CA ASN A 100 26.82 5.82 -19.04
C ASN A 100 26.89 4.82 -17.90
N VAL A 101 25.80 4.10 -17.63
CA VAL A 101 25.72 3.14 -16.52
C VAL A 101 25.04 1.86 -16.98
N TYR A 102 25.42 0.77 -16.34
CA TYR A 102 24.63 -0.44 -16.30
C TYR A 102 24.06 -0.63 -14.90
N GLY A 103 22.94 -1.31 -14.80
CA GLY A 103 22.38 -1.71 -13.52
C GLY A 103 21.29 -2.75 -13.65
N VAL A 104 21.01 -3.41 -12.54
CA VAL A 104 19.90 -4.34 -12.34
C VAL A 104 18.74 -3.58 -11.73
N VAL A 105 17.55 -3.73 -12.30
CA VAL A 105 16.33 -3.11 -11.81
C VAL A 105 15.93 -3.73 -10.48
N LYS A 106 15.93 -2.93 -9.43
CA LYS A 106 15.46 -3.32 -8.09
C LYS A 106 13.98 -2.98 -7.88
N PHE A 107 13.52 -1.90 -8.50
CA PHE A 107 12.14 -1.44 -8.47
C PHE A 107 11.86 -0.59 -9.69
N PHE A 108 10.64 -0.62 -10.22
CA PHE A 108 10.22 0.31 -11.26
C PHE A 108 8.73 0.62 -11.18
N LYS A 109 8.36 1.77 -11.72
CA LYS A 109 6.99 2.12 -12.08
C LYS A 109 6.87 2.06 -13.60
N PRO A 110 5.96 1.25 -14.15
CA PRO A 110 5.67 1.27 -15.58
C PRO A 110 5.36 2.70 -16.05
N PRO A 111 5.68 3.07 -17.30
CA PRO A 111 5.39 4.41 -17.80
C PRO A 111 3.92 4.82 -17.58
N TYR A 112 3.73 5.99 -16.97
CA TYR A 112 2.41 6.57 -16.67
C TYR A 112 2.38 8.04 -17.09
N LEU A 113 1.19 8.58 -17.37
CA LEU A 113 1.05 9.98 -17.72
C LEU A 113 1.35 10.86 -16.50
N SER A 114 2.27 11.82 -16.63
CA SER A 114 2.54 12.78 -15.55
C SER A 114 1.39 13.78 -15.40
N ARG A 115 1.47 14.66 -14.40
CA ARG A 115 0.51 15.80 -14.28
C ARG A 115 0.64 16.80 -15.43
N GLY A 116 1.74 16.77 -16.17
CA GLY A 116 1.95 17.57 -17.38
C GLY A 116 1.50 16.83 -18.64
N THR A 117 2.16 17.10 -19.76
CA THR A 117 1.90 16.45 -21.06
C THR A 117 2.73 15.18 -21.29
N ASP A 118 3.80 15.00 -20.51
CA ASP A 118 4.79 13.96 -20.77
C ASP A 118 4.47 12.69 -19.97
N TYR A 119 4.94 11.54 -20.48
CA TYR A 119 5.00 10.30 -19.73
C TYR A 119 6.17 10.31 -18.77
N CYS A 120 5.98 9.70 -17.60
CA CYS A 120 6.98 9.53 -16.56
C CYS A 120 7.21 8.04 -16.29
N SER A 121 8.46 7.64 -16.09
CA SER A 121 8.83 6.32 -15.54
C SER A 121 9.86 6.49 -14.44
N VAL A 122 9.71 5.74 -13.36
CA VAL A 122 10.63 5.74 -12.22
C VAL A 122 11.30 4.38 -12.16
N VAL A 123 12.62 4.33 -12.14
CA VAL A 123 13.39 3.09 -12.12
C VAL A 123 14.50 3.19 -11.09
N THR A 124 14.52 2.29 -10.12
CA THR A 124 15.63 2.17 -9.18
C THR A 124 16.52 1.02 -9.61
N ILE A 125 17.80 1.33 -9.83
CA ILE A 125 18.81 0.36 -10.24
C ILE A 125 19.87 0.17 -9.16
N VAL A 126 20.52 -0.99 -9.20
CA VAL A 126 21.70 -1.35 -8.40
C VAL A 126 22.73 -2.05 -9.30
N ASP A 127 23.99 -2.06 -8.90
CA ASP A 127 25.05 -2.80 -9.59
C ASP A 127 25.87 -3.63 -8.57
N GLN A 128 27.01 -4.18 -8.97
CA GLN A 128 27.86 -4.97 -8.07
C GLN A 128 28.35 -4.20 -6.82
N THR A 129 28.25 -2.87 -6.81
CA THR A 129 28.61 -2.03 -5.66
C THR A 129 27.48 -1.92 -4.63
N ASN A 130 26.29 -2.46 -4.95
CA ASN A 130 25.08 -2.46 -4.13
C ASN A 130 24.55 -1.05 -3.76
N VAL A 131 25.05 0.00 -4.43
CA VAL A 131 24.53 1.36 -4.32
C VAL A 131 23.24 1.48 -5.13
N LYS A 132 22.22 2.09 -4.54
CA LYS A 132 20.93 2.34 -5.20
C LYS A 132 20.97 3.68 -5.93
N LEU A 133 20.51 3.69 -7.18
CA LEU A 133 20.26 4.92 -7.93
C LEU A 133 18.81 4.93 -8.41
N THR A 134 18.02 5.89 -7.94
CA THR A 134 16.67 6.12 -8.45
C THR A 134 16.74 7.08 -9.64
N CYS A 135 16.17 6.65 -10.76
CA CYS A 135 16.14 7.38 -12.01
C CYS A 135 14.70 7.82 -12.35
N LEU A 136 14.52 9.08 -12.70
CA LEU A 136 13.25 9.64 -13.16
C LEU A 136 13.36 10.00 -14.65
N PHE A 137 12.55 9.33 -15.46
CA PHE A 137 12.55 9.52 -16.91
C PHE A 137 11.28 10.21 -17.37
N PHE A 138 11.43 11.27 -18.15
CA PHE A 138 10.33 12.02 -18.75
C PHE A 138 10.47 12.03 -20.27
N SER A 139 9.37 11.78 -20.97
CA SER A 139 9.31 11.80 -22.43
C SER A 139 7.87 12.01 -22.91
N GLY A 140 7.67 12.87 -23.90
CA GLY A 140 6.38 12.97 -24.62
C GLY A 140 6.05 11.72 -25.44
N ASN A 141 7.04 10.86 -25.71
CA ASN A 141 6.85 9.58 -26.40
C ASN A 141 6.98 8.41 -25.39
N TYR A 142 5.89 7.65 -25.23
CA TYR A 142 5.81 6.47 -24.37
C TYR A 142 6.89 5.42 -24.69
N GLU A 143 7.12 5.16 -25.98
CA GLU A 143 8.06 4.11 -26.44
C GLU A 143 9.53 4.50 -26.19
N ALA A 144 9.83 5.79 -26.01
CA ALA A 144 11.19 6.24 -25.73
C ALA A 144 11.63 5.99 -24.28
N LEU A 145 10.71 5.60 -23.38
CA LEU A 145 11.01 5.27 -22.00
C LEU A 145 11.56 3.83 -21.88
N PRO A 146 12.35 3.51 -20.82
CA PRO A 146 12.91 2.18 -20.65
C PRO A 146 11.86 1.06 -20.62
N MET A 147 12.06 0.03 -21.45
CA MET A 147 11.14 -1.10 -21.61
C MET A 147 11.41 -2.20 -20.56
N ILE A 148 10.97 -1.98 -19.33
CA ILE A 148 11.18 -2.90 -18.21
C ILE A 148 9.90 -3.71 -17.97
N TYR A 149 10.02 -5.03 -17.77
CA TYR A 149 8.87 -5.91 -17.52
C TYR A 149 8.85 -6.53 -16.13
N LYS A 150 10.02 -6.74 -15.50
CA LYS A 150 10.11 -7.32 -14.16
C LYS A 150 11.32 -6.79 -13.38
N ASN A 151 11.23 -6.85 -12.06
CA ASN A 151 12.40 -6.65 -11.20
C ASN A 151 13.44 -7.74 -11.51
N GLY A 152 14.72 -7.35 -11.47
CA GLY A 152 15.84 -8.18 -11.91
C GLY A 152 16.24 -7.96 -13.37
N ASP A 153 15.40 -7.32 -14.19
CA ASP A 153 15.80 -6.92 -15.55
C ASP A 153 17.05 -6.03 -15.52
N ILE A 154 17.88 -6.12 -16.56
CA ILE A 154 19.12 -5.33 -16.66
C ILE A 154 18.87 -4.15 -17.56
N VAL A 155 19.42 -3.00 -17.21
CA VAL A 155 19.34 -1.78 -18.01
C VAL A 155 20.72 -1.21 -18.28
N ARG A 156 20.84 -0.60 -19.45
CA ARG A 156 21.96 0.22 -19.86
C ARG A 156 21.43 1.60 -20.19
N PHE A 157 21.94 2.60 -19.49
CA PHE A 157 21.59 3.99 -19.73
C PHE A 157 22.80 4.72 -20.29
N HIS A 158 22.61 5.38 -21.42
CA HIS A 158 23.60 6.29 -22.01
C HIS A 158 23.21 7.73 -21.77
N ARG A 159 24.21 8.56 -21.48
CA ARG A 159 24.04 10.00 -21.20
C ARG A 159 23.00 10.26 -20.09
N LEU A 160 23.04 9.46 -19.03
CA LEU A 160 22.25 9.70 -17.83
C LEU A 160 22.83 10.90 -17.07
N LYS A 161 22.02 11.92 -16.81
CA LYS A 161 22.46 13.06 -16.01
C LYS A 161 22.21 12.77 -14.53
N ILE A 162 23.23 12.94 -13.71
CA ILE A 162 23.15 12.75 -12.26
C ILE A 162 22.86 14.10 -11.61
N GLN A 163 21.83 14.15 -10.79
CA GLN A 163 21.40 15.32 -10.04
C GLN A 163 21.32 14.97 -8.55
N VAL A 164 21.57 15.95 -7.68
CA VAL A 164 21.25 15.82 -6.24
C VAL A 164 19.98 16.62 -5.98
N TYR A 165 18.94 15.97 -5.46
CA TYR A 165 17.67 16.58 -5.10
C TYR A 165 17.26 16.12 -3.70
N LYS A 166 16.87 17.06 -2.83
CA LYS A 166 16.55 16.79 -1.41
C LYS A 166 17.60 15.93 -0.67
N LYS A 167 18.90 16.17 -0.96
CA LYS A 167 20.06 15.43 -0.44
C LYS A 167 20.21 13.99 -0.95
N GLU A 168 19.42 13.55 -1.93
CA GLU A 168 19.55 12.25 -2.58
C GLU A 168 20.08 12.38 -4.01
N THR A 169 20.96 11.45 -4.40
CA THR A 169 21.47 11.34 -5.76
C THR A 169 20.47 10.61 -6.64
N GLN A 170 20.04 11.25 -7.73
CA GLN A 170 19.09 10.71 -8.69
C GLN A 170 19.60 10.82 -10.14
N GLY A 171 19.17 9.88 -10.98
CA GLY A 171 19.38 9.94 -12.42
C GLY A 171 18.20 10.60 -13.13
N ILE A 172 18.44 11.44 -14.12
CA ILE A 172 17.40 12.04 -14.96
C ILE A 172 17.77 11.96 -16.44
N THR A 173 16.75 12.09 -17.31
CA THR A 173 16.98 12.22 -18.76
C THR A 173 17.85 13.43 -19.07
N SER A 174 18.65 13.32 -20.13
CA SER A 174 19.48 14.40 -20.66
C SER A 174 19.45 14.39 -22.19
N SER A 175 20.06 15.39 -22.82
CA SER A 175 20.10 15.48 -24.28
C SER A 175 20.85 14.28 -24.89
N GLY A 176 20.17 13.52 -25.75
CA GLY A 176 20.69 12.30 -26.34
C GLY A 176 20.66 11.08 -25.41
N PHE A 177 19.89 11.12 -24.32
CA PHE A 177 19.65 9.94 -23.48
C PHE A 177 19.12 8.78 -24.31
N ALA A 178 19.65 7.59 -24.03
CA ALA A 178 19.19 6.34 -24.64
C ALA A 178 19.23 5.21 -23.62
N SER A 179 18.28 4.28 -23.75
CA SER A 179 18.21 3.10 -22.90
C SER A 179 18.14 1.82 -23.71
N LEU A 180 18.89 0.81 -23.27
CA LEU A 180 18.65 -0.59 -23.61
C LEU A 180 18.22 -1.34 -22.35
N THR A 181 17.25 -2.24 -22.47
CA THR A 181 16.87 -3.12 -21.37
C THR A 181 16.95 -4.58 -21.80
N PHE A 182 17.29 -5.47 -20.89
CA PHE A 182 17.55 -6.88 -21.15
C PHE A 182 16.84 -7.71 -20.09
N GLU A 183 16.45 -8.92 -20.45
CA GLU A 183 15.90 -9.86 -19.47
C GLU A 183 16.97 -10.24 -18.44
N GLY A 184 16.60 -10.22 -17.16
CA GLY A 184 17.49 -10.52 -16.03
C GLY A 184 17.79 -12.00 -15.77
N THR A 185 17.00 -12.91 -16.34
CA THR A 185 17.09 -14.35 -16.06
C THR A 185 18.43 -14.94 -16.50
N LEU A 186 19.05 -15.76 -15.64
CA LEU A 186 20.28 -16.48 -15.98
C LEU A 186 20.07 -17.36 -17.21
N GLY A 187 21.01 -17.29 -18.17
CA GLY A 187 20.96 -18.07 -19.41
C GLY A 187 19.95 -17.59 -20.46
N ALA A 188 19.15 -16.55 -20.18
CA ALA A 188 18.24 -15.99 -21.19
C ALA A 188 19.01 -15.40 -22.38
N PRO A 189 18.45 -15.40 -23.60
CA PRO A 189 19.09 -14.77 -24.75
C PRO A 189 19.32 -13.27 -24.50
N ILE A 190 20.42 -12.72 -25.04
CA ILE A 190 20.78 -11.30 -24.88
C ILE A 190 20.15 -10.52 -26.02
N ILE A 191 18.86 -10.21 -25.87
CA ILE A 191 18.07 -9.45 -26.83
C ILE A 191 17.74 -8.09 -26.22
N PRO A 192 18.29 -6.99 -26.75
CA PRO A 192 17.99 -5.65 -26.24
C PRO A 192 16.55 -5.25 -26.60
N ARG A 193 15.81 -4.79 -25.59
CA ARG A 193 14.51 -4.12 -25.75
C ARG A 193 14.77 -2.61 -25.79
N THR A 194 14.42 -1.98 -26.91
CA THR A 194 14.59 -0.55 -27.13
C THR A 194 13.70 -0.06 -28.27
N ALA A 195 13.26 1.20 -28.21
CA ALA A 195 12.64 1.88 -29.34
C ALA A 195 13.68 2.47 -30.31
N SER A 196 14.96 2.50 -29.93
CA SER A 196 16.01 3.03 -30.81
C SER A 196 16.27 2.07 -31.97
N LYS A 197 16.17 2.58 -33.20
CA LYS A 197 16.48 1.81 -34.42
C LYS A 197 17.97 1.53 -34.60
N CYS A 198 18.83 2.28 -33.89
CA CYS A 198 20.28 2.15 -33.98
C CYS A 198 20.87 2.17 -32.57
N PHE A 199 21.69 1.17 -32.24
CA PHE A 199 22.45 1.12 -31.01
C PHE A 199 23.77 0.37 -31.27
N ASN A 200 24.80 0.69 -30.50
CA ASN A 200 26.05 -0.08 -30.47
C ASN A 200 25.97 -1.09 -29.32
N PHE A 201 26.31 -2.35 -29.58
CA PHE A 201 26.37 -3.40 -28.57
C PHE A 201 27.57 -4.30 -28.88
N THR A 202 28.61 -4.25 -28.03
CA THR A 202 29.87 -4.96 -28.25
C THR A 202 29.93 -6.28 -27.45
N ALA A 203 30.98 -7.08 -27.67
CA ALA A 203 31.22 -8.29 -26.88
C ALA A 203 31.47 -7.96 -25.39
N GLU A 204 32.03 -6.80 -25.07
CA GLU A 204 32.20 -6.30 -23.71
C GLU A 204 30.86 -5.97 -23.06
N ASP A 205 29.96 -5.33 -23.82
CA ASP A 205 28.59 -5.05 -23.36
C ASP A 205 27.84 -6.36 -23.05
N GLN A 206 28.05 -7.40 -23.88
CA GLN A 206 27.49 -8.73 -23.65
C GLN A 206 27.99 -9.35 -22.33
N LYS A 207 29.31 -9.36 -22.12
CA LYS A 207 29.95 -9.84 -20.88
C LYS A 207 29.44 -9.07 -19.65
N MET A 208 29.23 -7.76 -19.78
CA MET A 208 28.69 -6.93 -18.70
C MET A 208 27.27 -7.34 -18.30
N VAL A 209 26.40 -7.58 -19.28
CA VAL A 209 25.02 -8.07 -19.02
C VAL A 209 25.06 -9.43 -18.33
N GLU A 210 25.87 -10.37 -18.82
CA GLU A 210 26.02 -11.70 -18.21
C GLU A 210 26.54 -11.62 -16.77
N ALA A 211 27.58 -10.81 -16.52
CA ALA A 211 28.12 -10.59 -15.19
C ALA A 211 27.07 -10.02 -14.22
N LEU A 212 26.21 -9.11 -14.68
CA LEU A 212 25.12 -8.57 -13.88
C LEU A 212 24.00 -9.58 -13.62
N ARG A 213 23.72 -10.51 -14.55
CA ARG A 213 22.76 -11.61 -14.30
C ARG A 213 23.26 -12.55 -13.20
N ILE A 214 24.54 -12.92 -13.25
CA ILE A 214 25.21 -13.76 -12.24
C ILE A 214 25.18 -13.07 -10.88
N TRP A 215 25.50 -11.77 -10.86
CA TRP A 215 25.42 -11.02 -9.62
C TRP A 215 23.98 -10.91 -9.09
N ALA A 216 23.02 -10.61 -9.97
CA ALA A 216 21.62 -10.45 -9.60
C ALA A 216 21.01 -11.73 -9.02
N SER A 217 21.37 -12.92 -9.52
CA SER A 217 20.80 -14.19 -9.05
C SER A 217 21.10 -14.51 -7.59
N THR A 218 22.10 -13.85 -7.00
CA THR A 218 22.49 -14.01 -5.59
C THR A 218 22.15 -12.79 -4.72
N HIS A 219 21.90 -11.63 -5.32
CA HIS A 219 21.73 -10.35 -4.59
C HIS A 219 20.35 -9.71 -4.77
N ILE A 220 19.57 -10.13 -5.76
CA ILE A 220 18.21 -9.67 -6.02
C ILE A 220 17.27 -10.82 -5.75
N SER A 221 16.40 -10.65 -4.76
CA SER A 221 15.36 -11.64 -4.48
C SER A 221 14.50 -11.84 -5.73
N PRO A 222 14.18 -13.09 -6.11
CA PRO A 222 13.25 -13.33 -7.20
C PRO A 222 11.94 -12.58 -6.94
N SER A 223 11.40 -11.95 -7.98
CA SER A 223 10.16 -11.18 -7.92
C SER A 223 8.98 -12.12 -7.61
N SER A 224 8.74 -12.39 -6.33
CA SER A 224 7.68 -13.29 -5.82
C SER A 224 6.27 -12.74 -5.97
N ILE A 225 6.14 -11.53 -6.51
CA ILE A 225 4.85 -10.88 -6.74
C ILE A 225 4.14 -11.40 -7.98
N LEU A 226 4.81 -12.10 -8.91
CA LEU A 226 4.14 -12.68 -10.09
C LEU A 226 3.39 -13.96 -9.70
N VAL A 227 2.06 -13.94 -9.79
CA VAL A 227 1.18 -15.01 -9.32
C VAL A 227 0.22 -15.43 -10.44
N LYS A 228 -0.08 -16.73 -10.53
CA LYS A 228 -1.11 -17.28 -11.41
C LYS A 228 -2.47 -17.24 -10.75
N LEU A 229 -3.55 -17.17 -11.52
CA LEU A 229 -4.92 -17.16 -11.01
C LEU A 229 -5.21 -18.33 -10.07
N CYS A 230 -4.66 -19.52 -10.32
CA CYS A 230 -4.82 -20.68 -9.44
C CYS A 230 -4.18 -20.57 -8.06
N ASP A 231 -3.19 -19.71 -7.90
CA ASP A 231 -2.44 -19.57 -6.66
C ASP A 231 -2.85 -18.30 -5.89
N VAL A 232 -3.77 -17.50 -6.44
CA VAL A 232 -4.26 -16.25 -5.86
C VAL A 232 -4.90 -16.47 -4.49
N GLN A 233 -4.47 -15.66 -3.51
CA GLN A 233 -5.07 -15.60 -2.19
C GLN A 233 -5.97 -14.35 -2.04
N PRO A 234 -6.96 -14.38 -1.12
CA PRO A 234 -7.72 -13.20 -0.75
C PRO A 234 -6.84 -12.12 -0.10
N MET A 235 -7.21 -10.85 -0.25
CA MET A 235 -6.54 -9.68 0.36
C MET A 235 -5.05 -9.56 -0.01
N GLN A 236 -4.70 -9.97 -1.23
CA GLN A 236 -3.34 -9.97 -1.73
C GLN A 236 -3.14 -8.91 -2.82
N TYR A 237 -1.94 -8.32 -2.86
CA TYR A 237 -1.45 -7.59 -4.03
C TYR A 237 -0.44 -8.44 -4.80
N PHE A 238 -0.62 -8.56 -6.11
CA PHE A 238 0.24 -9.37 -6.97
C PHE A 238 0.30 -8.84 -8.40
N ASP A 239 1.28 -9.30 -9.17
CA ASP A 239 1.37 -9.08 -10.60
C ASP A 239 0.77 -10.28 -11.33
N LEU A 240 -0.01 -10.03 -12.38
CA LEU A 240 -0.65 -11.05 -13.20
C LEU A 240 -0.17 -10.94 -14.65
N THR A 241 0.30 -12.05 -15.23
CA THR A 241 0.47 -12.19 -16.69
C THR A 241 -0.73 -12.93 -17.25
N CYS A 242 -1.47 -12.31 -18.17
CA CYS A 242 -2.71 -12.89 -18.69
C CYS A 242 -3.00 -12.45 -20.13
N GLN A 243 -3.91 -13.15 -20.81
CA GLN A 243 -4.51 -12.70 -22.07
C GLN A 243 -5.78 -11.90 -21.79
N LEU A 244 -5.94 -10.77 -22.50
CA LEU A 244 -7.17 -9.99 -22.50
C LEU A 244 -8.21 -10.65 -23.44
N LEU A 245 -9.34 -11.08 -22.91
CA LEU A 245 -10.39 -11.76 -23.66
C LEU A 245 -11.55 -10.83 -24.01
N GLY A 246 -11.84 -9.86 -23.15
CA GLY A 246 -12.82 -8.83 -23.42
C GLY A 246 -12.66 -7.64 -22.50
N LYS A 247 -13.29 -6.53 -22.86
CA LYS A 247 -13.24 -5.29 -22.07
C LYS A 247 -14.51 -4.47 -22.25
N ALA A 248 -14.91 -3.69 -21.24
CA ALA A 248 -16.11 -2.87 -21.31
C ALA A 248 -15.99 -1.63 -20.42
N GLU A 249 -16.63 -0.54 -20.82
CA GLU A 249 -16.86 0.60 -19.93
C GLU A 249 -18.05 0.28 -19.00
N VAL A 250 -17.90 0.57 -17.70
CA VAL A 250 -18.93 0.25 -16.70
C VAL A 250 -19.78 1.49 -16.40
N ASP A 251 -19.18 2.54 -15.85
CA ASP A 251 -19.87 3.75 -15.38
C ASP A 251 -19.11 5.05 -15.71
N GLY A 252 -18.13 4.98 -16.61
CA GLY A 252 -17.25 6.09 -16.98
C GLY A 252 -16.11 6.36 -15.99
N ALA A 253 -16.28 6.00 -14.71
CA ALA A 253 -15.24 6.08 -13.68
C ALA A 253 -14.40 4.80 -13.59
N SER A 254 -14.95 3.68 -14.05
CA SER A 254 -14.30 2.36 -14.03
C SER A 254 -14.40 1.63 -15.38
N PHE A 255 -13.46 0.70 -15.58
CA PHE A 255 -13.37 -0.11 -16.78
C PHE A 255 -13.19 -1.58 -16.42
N LEU A 256 -13.94 -2.46 -17.08
CA LEU A 256 -13.87 -3.90 -16.88
C LEU A 256 -12.86 -4.51 -17.86
N LEU A 257 -11.95 -5.34 -17.36
CA LEU A 257 -11.13 -6.25 -18.16
C LEU A 257 -11.48 -7.70 -17.82
N LYS A 258 -11.88 -8.48 -18.81
CA LYS A 258 -12.03 -9.93 -18.71
C LYS A 258 -10.74 -10.59 -19.16
N VAL A 259 -10.04 -11.24 -18.24
CA VAL A 259 -8.70 -11.79 -18.48
C VAL A 259 -8.61 -13.26 -18.11
N TRP A 260 -7.60 -13.95 -18.64
CA TRP A 260 -7.30 -15.33 -18.29
C TRP A 260 -5.82 -15.65 -18.48
N ASP A 261 -5.23 -16.42 -17.55
CA ASP A 261 -3.83 -16.84 -17.58
C ASP A 261 -3.64 -18.33 -17.93
N GLY A 262 -4.71 -19.01 -18.34
CA GLY A 262 -4.69 -20.45 -18.60
C GLY A 262 -5.01 -21.33 -17.38
N THR A 263 -5.13 -20.75 -16.18
CA THR A 263 -5.45 -21.47 -14.94
C THR A 263 -6.82 -21.09 -14.38
N ARG A 264 -7.29 -21.81 -13.37
CA ARG A 264 -8.58 -21.57 -12.70
C ARG A 264 -8.33 -21.00 -11.31
N THR A 265 -9.06 -19.96 -10.93
CA THR A 265 -9.00 -19.39 -9.57
C THR A 265 -9.44 -20.40 -8.50
N PRO A 266 -8.80 -20.42 -7.31
CA PRO A 266 -9.18 -21.34 -6.23
C PRO A 266 -10.52 -20.99 -5.59
N PHE A 267 -10.96 -19.73 -5.73
CA PHE A 267 -12.28 -19.25 -5.33
C PHE A 267 -13.10 -18.84 -6.56
N PRO A 268 -14.44 -18.84 -6.49
CA PRO A 268 -15.29 -18.25 -7.52
C PRO A 268 -14.88 -16.80 -7.78
N SER A 269 -14.65 -16.40 -9.04
CA SER A 269 -14.48 -14.98 -9.39
C SER A 269 -15.83 -14.29 -9.27
N TRP A 270 -15.86 -13.12 -8.63
CA TRP A 270 -16.99 -12.21 -8.71
C TRP A 270 -17.18 -11.76 -10.16
N ARG A 271 -18.42 -11.51 -10.54
CA ARG A 271 -18.82 -11.20 -11.92
C ARG A 271 -19.55 -9.86 -11.95
N VAL A 272 -19.12 -8.97 -12.83
CA VAL A 272 -19.88 -7.74 -13.10
C VAL A 272 -21.11 -8.11 -13.93
N LEU A 273 -22.30 -7.81 -13.40
CA LEU A 273 -23.56 -7.90 -14.15
C LEU A 273 -23.58 -6.79 -15.20
N MET A 274 -23.40 -7.15 -16.47
CA MET A 274 -23.43 -6.24 -17.61
C MET A 274 -24.54 -6.65 -18.58
N GLN A 275 -25.09 -5.68 -19.31
CA GLN A 275 -25.91 -5.97 -20.50
C GLN A 275 -24.95 -6.30 -21.66
N ASP A 276 -25.17 -7.44 -22.32
CA ASP A 276 -24.24 -8.05 -23.30
C ASP A 276 -23.81 -7.14 -24.46
N LEU A 277 -24.57 -6.09 -24.77
CA LEU A 277 -24.31 -5.17 -25.90
C LEU A 277 -23.07 -4.25 -25.71
N ALA A 278 -22.54 -4.10 -24.49
CA ALA A 278 -21.43 -3.16 -24.21
C ALA A 278 -20.04 -3.83 -24.11
N LEU A 279 -19.96 -5.17 -24.21
CA LEU A 279 -18.72 -5.92 -24.03
C LEU A 279 -17.98 -6.09 -25.37
N GLU A 280 -16.78 -5.50 -25.48
CA GLU A 280 -15.88 -5.72 -26.60
C GLU A 280 -15.11 -7.03 -26.41
N GLY A 281 -15.29 -7.99 -27.30
CA GLY A 281 -14.56 -9.27 -27.32
C GLY A 281 -15.31 -10.38 -28.05
N ASP A 282 -14.70 -11.55 -28.16
CA ASP A 282 -15.37 -12.73 -28.73
C ASP A 282 -16.30 -13.32 -27.66
N LEU A 283 -17.59 -12.95 -27.75
CA LEU A 283 -18.62 -13.39 -26.80
C LEU A 283 -18.74 -14.92 -26.72
N SER A 284 -18.55 -15.63 -27.83
CA SER A 284 -18.64 -17.09 -27.86
C SER A 284 -17.53 -17.72 -27.03
N ARG A 285 -16.30 -17.21 -27.18
CA ARG A 285 -15.12 -17.63 -26.43
C ARG A 285 -15.18 -17.20 -24.97
N ILE A 286 -15.67 -15.99 -24.68
CA ILE A 286 -15.86 -15.51 -23.30
C ILE A 286 -16.88 -16.37 -22.56
N HIS A 287 -18.00 -16.73 -23.21
CA HIS A 287 -19.01 -17.61 -22.65
C HIS A 287 -18.45 -19.03 -22.42
N GLN A 288 -17.69 -19.58 -23.37
CA GLN A 288 -17.02 -20.87 -23.20
C GLN A 288 -16.06 -20.88 -21.99
N LEU A 289 -15.34 -19.78 -21.77
CA LEU A 289 -14.35 -19.63 -20.69
C LEU A 289 -14.93 -19.02 -19.40
N GLN A 290 -16.25 -18.84 -19.29
CA GLN A 290 -16.88 -18.06 -18.22
C GLN A 290 -16.61 -18.53 -16.79
N ASN A 291 -16.10 -19.76 -16.59
CA ASN A 291 -15.73 -20.30 -15.28
C ASN A 291 -14.20 -20.28 -15.02
N LEU A 292 -13.44 -19.74 -15.95
CA LEU A 292 -11.97 -19.68 -15.94
C LEU A 292 -11.46 -18.24 -16.02
N THR A 293 -12.24 -17.32 -16.58
CA THR A 293 -11.87 -15.90 -16.67
C THR A 293 -11.98 -15.21 -15.31
N ALA A 294 -11.18 -14.16 -15.10
CA ALA A 294 -11.32 -13.22 -14.00
C ALA A 294 -11.82 -11.87 -14.52
N ASP A 295 -12.74 -11.25 -13.78
CA ASP A 295 -13.24 -9.91 -14.04
C ASP A 295 -12.40 -8.93 -13.19
N ILE A 296 -11.64 -8.04 -13.85
CA ILE A 296 -10.84 -7.01 -13.18
C ILE A 296 -11.49 -5.65 -13.36
N LEU A 297 -11.80 -4.97 -12.25
CA LEU A 297 -12.25 -3.59 -12.24
C LEU A 297 -11.05 -2.64 -12.17
N VAL A 298 -10.91 -1.78 -13.17
CA VAL A 298 -9.82 -0.82 -13.32
C VAL A 298 -10.33 0.60 -13.07
N TYR A 299 -9.62 1.36 -12.23
CA TYR A 299 -10.03 2.71 -11.80
C TYR A 299 -9.04 3.82 -12.20
N ASP A 300 -9.54 5.06 -12.15
CA ASP A 300 -8.78 6.32 -12.26
C ASP A 300 -7.85 6.41 -13.50
N ASN A 301 -6.57 6.72 -13.28
CA ASN A 301 -5.58 6.96 -14.34
C ASN A 301 -5.31 5.73 -15.21
N HIS A 302 -5.74 4.54 -14.79
CA HIS A 302 -5.58 3.31 -15.57
C HIS A 302 -6.73 3.09 -16.57
N VAL A 303 -7.86 3.80 -16.42
CA VAL A 303 -9.02 3.68 -17.34
C VAL A 303 -8.63 4.04 -18.76
N GLN A 304 -7.82 5.09 -18.97
CA GLN A 304 -7.38 5.48 -20.31
C GLN A 304 -6.51 4.40 -20.97
N VAL A 305 -5.65 3.75 -20.17
CA VAL A 305 -4.85 2.61 -20.65
C VAL A 305 -5.78 1.46 -21.01
N ALA A 306 -6.71 1.09 -20.13
CA ALA A 306 -7.70 0.02 -20.35
C ALA A 306 -8.54 0.25 -21.62
N LYS A 307 -8.98 1.49 -21.88
CA LYS A 307 -9.68 1.88 -23.11
C LYS A 307 -8.85 1.61 -24.37
N SER A 308 -7.55 1.89 -24.33
CA SER A 308 -6.63 1.72 -25.47
C SER A 308 -6.18 0.27 -25.76
N LEU A 309 -6.38 -0.66 -24.82
CA LEU A 309 -5.96 -2.05 -24.98
C LEU A 309 -6.71 -2.75 -26.12
N LYS A 310 -6.03 -3.62 -26.86
CA LYS A 310 -6.67 -4.44 -27.90
C LYS A 310 -7.02 -5.81 -27.34
N VAL A 311 -8.25 -6.28 -27.56
CA VAL A 311 -8.63 -7.65 -27.21
C VAL A 311 -7.69 -8.66 -27.90
N GLY A 312 -7.33 -9.73 -27.19
CA GLY A 312 -6.36 -10.74 -27.61
C GLY A 312 -4.92 -10.44 -27.19
N SER A 313 -4.62 -9.21 -26.76
CA SER A 313 -3.28 -8.83 -26.29
C SER A 313 -2.89 -9.55 -25.00
N PHE A 314 -1.58 -9.75 -24.83
CA PHE A 314 -0.99 -10.27 -23.60
C PHE A 314 -0.60 -9.11 -22.69
N LEU A 315 -1.05 -9.18 -21.45
CA LEU A 315 -0.90 -8.13 -20.47
C LEU A 315 -0.05 -8.60 -19.30
N ARG A 316 0.74 -7.68 -18.74
CA ARG A 316 1.19 -7.71 -17.37
C ARG A 316 0.42 -6.64 -16.60
N ILE A 317 -0.31 -7.03 -15.58
CA ILE A 317 -0.99 -6.13 -14.66
C ILE A 317 -0.19 -6.13 -13.36
N TYR A 318 0.28 -4.97 -12.92
CA TYR A 318 1.14 -4.82 -11.75
C TYR A 318 0.35 -4.38 -10.53
N SER A 319 0.65 -4.99 -9.37
CA SER A 319 0.01 -4.67 -8.09
C SER A 319 -1.53 -4.72 -8.15
N LEU A 320 -2.08 -5.77 -8.77
CA LEU A 320 -3.50 -6.13 -8.77
C LEU A 320 -3.94 -6.57 -7.37
N HIS A 321 -5.10 -6.09 -6.91
CA HIS A 321 -5.62 -6.36 -5.58
C HIS A 321 -6.78 -7.36 -5.62
N THR A 322 -6.82 -8.29 -4.67
CA THR A 322 -7.96 -9.19 -4.46
C THR A 322 -8.74 -8.85 -3.19
N LYS A 323 -10.06 -8.85 -3.27
CA LYS A 323 -10.97 -8.76 -2.12
C LYS A 323 -11.87 -9.99 -2.06
N LEU A 324 -12.28 -10.37 -0.86
CA LEU A 324 -13.27 -11.43 -0.68
C LEU A 324 -14.62 -10.79 -0.39
N GLN A 325 -15.61 -11.07 -1.24
CA GLN A 325 -16.98 -10.59 -1.08
C GLN A 325 -17.90 -11.74 -0.70
N SER A 326 -18.71 -11.54 0.34
CA SER A 326 -19.82 -12.44 0.66
C SER A 326 -21.01 -12.10 -0.24
N VAL A 327 -21.44 -13.06 -1.06
CA VAL A 327 -22.68 -12.93 -1.84
C VAL A 327 -23.81 -13.56 -1.02
N SER A 328 -24.64 -12.72 -0.38
CA SER A 328 -25.89 -13.16 0.23
C SER A 328 -26.97 -13.24 -0.84
N SER A 329 -27.34 -14.43 -1.28
CA SER A 329 -28.66 -14.65 -1.89
C SER A 329 -29.58 -15.20 -0.82
N GLU A 330 -30.84 -14.75 -0.80
CA GLU A 330 -31.78 -14.96 0.30
C GLU A 330 -32.12 -16.43 0.64
N ASN A 331 -31.55 -17.46 -0.04
CA ASN A 331 -31.95 -18.85 0.22
C ASN A 331 -30.90 -19.97 -0.02
N LEU A 332 -29.59 -19.72 -0.03
CA LEU A 332 -28.58 -20.80 0.05
C LEU A 332 -27.25 -20.29 0.63
N ALA A 333 -26.44 -21.22 1.15
CA ALA A 333 -25.14 -20.99 1.81
C ALA A 333 -24.35 -19.81 1.22
N THR A 334 -23.87 -18.92 2.09
CA THR A 334 -23.00 -17.77 1.73
C THR A 334 -21.84 -18.24 0.85
N SER A 335 -21.90 -17.88 -0.43
CA SER A 335 -20.81 -18.14 -1.37
C SER A 335 -19.84 -16.96 -1.34
N LEU A 336 -18.56 -17.25 -1.11
CA LEU A 336 -17.49 -16.27 -1.11
C LEU A 336 -16.94 -16.15 -2.53
N ALA A 337 -16.87 -14.93 -3.06
CA ALA A 337 -16.31 -14.66 -4.38
C ALA A 337 -15.12 -13.70 -4.28
N LEU A 338 -14.10 -13.93 -5.11
CA LEU A 338 -12.93 -13.07 -5.25
C LEU A 338 -13.22 -11.94 -6.24
N GLU A 339 -13.09 -10.70 -5.77
CA GLU A 339 -13.11 -9.50 -6.60
C GLU A 339 -11.67 -9.07 -6.92
N PHE A 340 -11.40 -8.69 -8.17
CA PHE A 340 -10.10 -8.21 -8.61
C PHE A 340 -10.17 -6.73 -8.95
N HIS A 341 -9.36 -5.91 -8.29
CA HIS A 341 -9.34 -4.46 -8.47
C HIS A 341 -7.94 -3.96 -8.81
N LEU A 342 -7.86 -3.13 -9.84
CA LEU A 342 -6.72 -2.27 -10.10
C LEU A 342 -7.08 -0.84 -9.69
N HIS A 343 -6.80 -0.53 -8.43
CA HIS A 343 -7.02 0.79 -7.83
C HIS A 343 -6.27 1.91 -8.56
N GLY A 344 -6.69 3.16 -8.36
CA GLY A 344 -6.01 4.32 -8.94
C GLY A 344 -4.60 4.57 -8.41
N GLY A 345 -3.88 5.48 -9.07
CA GLY A 345 -2.51 5.86 -8.74
C GLY A 345 -1.45 4.88 -9.23
N THR A 346 -0.18 5.23 -8.96
CA THR A 346 1.01 4.47 -9.40
C THR A 346 1.90 4.07 -8.22
N SER A 347 1.31 4.00 -7.02
CA SER A 347 1.99 3.50 -5.82
C SER A 347 2.43 2.06 -6.03
N TYR A 348 3.57 1.69 -5.46
CA TYR A 348 4.13 0.33 -5.54
C TYR A 348 4.34 -0.24 -6.95
N GLY A 349 4.39 0.60 -7.99
CA GLY A 349 4.56 0.14 -9.37
C GLY A 349 3.26 -0.27 -10.07
N ARG A 350 2.10 0.04 -9.48
CA ARG A 350 0.78 -0.27 -10.03
C ARG A 350 0.58 0.26 -11.45
N GLY A 351 0.06 -0.59 -12.33
CA GLY A 351 -0.27 -0.23 -13.71
C GLY A 351 -0.48 -1.44 -14.63
N ILE A 352 -0.68 -1.15 -15.91
CA ILE A 352 -0.90 -2.17 -16.96
C ILE A 352 0.15 -1.99 -18.05
N ARG A 353 0.72 -3.10 -18.52
CA ARG A 353 1.65 -3.13 -19.65
C ARG A 353 1.27 -4.21 -20.64
N VAL A 354 1.29 -3.88 -21.93
CA VAL A 354 1.20 -4.88 -23.00
C VAL A 354 2.56 -5.55 -23.17
N LEU A 355 2.59 -6.88 -23.11
CA LEU A 355 3.77 -7.69 -23.37
C LEU A 355 3.85 -8.05 -24.85
N PRO A 356 5.05 -8.00 -25.46
CA PRO A 356 5.22 -8.38 -26.86
C PRO A 356 5.12 -9.90 -27.01
N GLU A 357 4.78 -10.34 -28.23
CA GLU A 357 4.52 -11.75 -28.51
C GLU A 357 5.72 -12.69 -28.37
N ASN A 358 6.93 -12.13 -28.43
CA ASN A 358 8.21 -12.83 -28.28
C ASN A 358 8.76 -12.77 -26.85
N ASN A 359 7.95 -12.32 -25.88
CA ASN A 359 8.31 -12.32 -24.48
C ASN A 359 8.26 -13.76 -23.92
N SER A 360 9.26 -14.13 -23.12
CA SER A 360 9.37 -15.48 -22.55
C SER A 360 8.15 -15.90 -21.70
N ASP A 361 7.58 -14.97 -20.92
CA ASP A 361 6.37 -15.22 -20.13
C ASP A 361 5.14 -15.41 -21.03
N VAL A 362 5.11 -14.72 -22.18
CA VAL A 362 4.03 -14.84 -23.18
C VAL A 362 4.13 -16.17 -23.93
N ASP A 363 5.34 -16.62 -24.29
CA ASP A 363 5.55 -17.92 -24.91
C ASP A 363 5.08 -19.06 -24.00
N GLN A 364 5.36 -18.95 -22.69
CA GLN A 364 4.87 -19.91 -21.72
C GLN A 364 3.34 -19.87 -21.59
N LEU A 365 2.75 -18.67 -21.54
CA LEU A 365 1.31 -18.49 -21.47
C LEU A 365 0.60 -19.04 -22.72
N LYS A 366 1.11 -18.76 -23.93
CA LYS A 366 0.56 -19.28 -25.20
C LYS A 366 0.46 -20.81 -25.19
N LYS A 367 1.52 -21.50 -24.74
CA LYS A 367 1.53 -22.98 -24.62
C LYS A 367 0.41 -23.49 -23.70
N ILE A 368 0.18 -22.82 -22.56
CA ILE A 368 -0.88 -23.19 -21.62
C ILE A 368 -2.25 -22.95 -22.27
N LEU A 369 -2.47 -21.78 -22.86
CA LEU A 369 -3.72 -21.43 -23.51
C LEU A 369 -4.05 -22.40 -24.66
N GLU A 370 -3.08 -22.78 -25.49
CA GLU A 370 -3.23 -23.74 -26.59
C GLU A 370 -3.56 -25.15 -26.09
N SER A 371 -2.95 -25.61 -25.00
CA SER A 371 -3.22 -26.94 -24.42
C SER A 371 -4.66 -27.08 -23.87
N ALA A 372 -5.28 -25.97 -23.47
CA ALA A 372 -6.66 -25.94 -22.97
C ALA A 372 -7.72 -25.92 -24.09
N HIS A 373 -7.31 -25.74 -25.36
CA HIS A 373 -8.20 -25.72 -26.53
C HIS A 373 -8.41 -27.10 -27.19
N LEU A 374 -7.76 -28.16 -26.69
CA LEU A 374 -8.00 -29.52 -27.19
C LEU A 374 -9.36 -30.03 -26.67
N PRO A 375 -10.29 -30.46 -27.54
CA PRO A 375 -11.54 -31.07 -27.10
C PRO A 375 -11.23 -32.36 -26.31
N PRO A 376 -12.07 -32.74 -25.33
CA PRO A 376 -11.84 -33.92 -24.52
C PRO A 376 -12.14 -35.16 -25.36
N ASN A 377 -11.18 -35.60 -26.17
CA ASN A 377 -11.17 -36.94 -26.74
C ASN A 377 -9.76 -37.31 -27.22
N GLN A 378 -9.34 -38.49 -26.74
CA GLN A 378 -8.16 -39.28 -27.13
C GLN A 378 -6.84 -38.99 -26.41
N SER A 379 -6.68 -39.54 -25.19
CA SER A 379 -5.67 -40.58 -24.96
C SER A 379 -5.80 -41.24 -23.57
N PHE A 380 -6.17 -42.53 -23.61
CA PHE A 380 -5.71 -43.65 -22.78
C PHE A 380 -5.60 -43.50 -21.24
N GLY A 381 -6.67 -43.98 -20.58
CA GLY A 381 -6.63 -45.13 -19.66
C GLY A 381 -5.53 -45.18 -18.60
N GLY A 382 -5.85 -44.70 -17.41
CA GLY A 382 -5.14 -45.00 -16.17
C GLY A 382 -6.07 -44.76 -14.99
N VAL A 383 -6.73 -45.82 -14.54
CA VAL A 383 -7.59 -45.88 -13.35
C VAL A 383 -6.83 -45.40 -12.12
N CYS A 384 -7.45 -44.56 -11.28
CA CYS A 384 -7.69 -44.88 -9.86
C CYS A 384 -8.61 -43.86 -9.19
N GLN A 385 -9.65 -44.41 -8.57
CA GLN A 385 -10.61 -43.75 -7.70
C GLN A 385 -9.96 -43.36 -6.37
N SER A 386 -10.48 -42.28 -5.79
CA SER A 386 -10.81 -42.09 -4.37
C SER A 386 -10.38 -43.20 -3.38
N GLU A 387 -9.52 -42.87 -2.41
CA GLU A 387 -9.77 -42.91 -0.94
C GLU A 387 -8.46 -42.94 -0.11
N GLN A 388 -8.53 -42.28 1.05
CA GLN A 388 -7.79 -42.49 2.31
C GLN A 388 -6.31 -42.06 2.54
N GLU A 389 -6.22 -41.18 3.55
CA GLU A 389 -5.37 -41.21 4.76
C GLU A 389 -3.84 -41.21 4.70
N ASP A 390 -3.31 -40.24 5.45
CA ASP A 390 -2.12 -40.28 6.32
C ASP A 390 -0.91 -41.10 5.88
N SER A 391 0.20 -40.39 5.62
CA SER A 391 1.51 -40.70 6.19
C SER A 391 2.52 -39.57 5.93
N PHE A 392 2.73 -38.72 6.95
CA PHE A 392 3.92 -37.89 7.04
C PHE A 392 5.15 -38.79 7.18
N SER A 393 6.07 -38.75 6.21
CA SER A 393 7.39 -39.35 6.34
C SER A 393 8.43 -38.28 6.69
N ASN A 394 9.00 -38.42 7.89
CA ASN A 394 10.15 -37.68 8.39
C ASN A 394 11.35 -37.81 7.44
N ILE A 395 11.98 -36.68 7.08
CA ILE A 395 13.39 -36.63 6.71
C ILE A 395 14.07 -35.58 7.59
N SER A 396 14.97 -36.05 8.44
CA SER A 396 15.81 -35.25 9.34
C SER A 396 17.10 -34.79 8.66
N SER A 397 17.36 -33.50 8.82
CA SER A 397 18.65 -32.77 8.95
C SER A 397 19.79 -32.97 7.95
N SER A 398 20.16 -31.88 7.27
CA SER A 398 21.48 -31.25 7.45
C SER A 398 21.52 -29.81 6.94
N GLY A 399 21.86 -28.89 7.84
CA GLY A 399 22.41 -27.54 7.61
C GLY A 399 21.90 -26.74 6.41
N SER A 400 20.71 -26.16 6.50
CA SER A 400 20.34 -25.00 5.68
C SER A 400 19.29 -24.17 6.40
N VAL A 401 19.41 -22.85 6.24
CA VAL A 401 18.50 -21.84 6.81
C VAL A 401 17.06 -22.23 6.49
N SER A 402 16.24 -22.29 7.54
CA SER A 402 14.87 -22.78 7.48
C SER A 402 14.03 -22.02 6.44
N LEU A 403 13.38 -22.76 5.53
CA LEU A 403 12.39 -22.26 4.57
C LEU A 403 11.31 -21.35 5.20
N TYR A 404 11.09 -21.47 6.52
CA TYR A 404 10.19 -20.64 7.32
C TYR A 404 10.67 -19.18 7.52
N GLU A 405 11.95 -18.86 7.32
CA GLU A 405 12.45 -17.47 7.47
C GLU A 405 12.28 -16.63 6.20
N VAL A 406 12.24 -17.26 5.02
CA VAL A 406 12.17 -16.56 3.72
C VAL A 406 10.73 -16.16 3.36
N GLU A 407 9.72 -16.93 3.78
CA GLU A 407 8.29 -16.60 3.62
C GLU A 407 7.82 -15.42 4.51
N ARG A 408 8.52 -15.11 5.61
CA ARG A 408 8.14 -14.07 6.60
C ARG A 408 8.33 -12.62 6.12
N CYS A 409 9.04 -12.37 5.03
CA CYS A 409 9.37 -11.00 4.58
C CYS A 409 8.48 -10.45 3.46
N GLN A 410 7.57 -11.26 2.88
CA GLN A 410 6.85 -10.92 1.64
C GLN A 410 5.33 -10.75 1.78
N GLN A 411 4.77 -10.97 2.98
CA GLN A 411 3.36 -10.70 3.28
C GLN A 411 3.22 -9.24 3.77
N LEU A 412 2.14 -8.54 3.42
CA LEU A 412 1.82 -7.22 4.01
C LEU A 412 1.43 -7.40 5.49
N SER A 413 1.69 -6.39 6.32
CA SER A 413 1.28 -6.42 7.72
C SER A 413 0.01 -5.61 7.90
N ALA A 414 -0.94 -6.12 8.68
CA ALA A 414 -2.19 -5.42 8.95
C ALA A 414 -2.03 -4.27 9.99
N THR A 415 -0.81 -4.04 10.47
CA THR A 415 -0.41 -2.92 11.33
C THR A 415 0.74 -2.13 10.68
N ILE A 416 0.76 -0.82 10.94
CA ILE A 416 1.79 0.15 10.52
C ILE A 416 2.57 0.60 11.76
N LEU A 417 3.89 0.67 11.60
CA LEU A 417 4.82 1.19 12.59
C LEU A 417 4.98 2.70 12.40
N THR A 418 4.67 3.50 13.44
CA THR A 418 4.61 4.97 13.32
C THR A 418 5.93 5.68 13.58
N ASP A 419 6.93 5.00 14.16
CA ASP A 419 8.28 5.53 14.41
C ASP A 419 9.37 4.42 14.36
N HIS A 420 10.59 4.66 14.85
CA HIS A 420 11.63 3.67 15.16
C HIS A 420 12.01 2.67 14.05
N GLN A 421 11.95 3.09 12.78
CA GLN A 421 12.21 2.22 11.62
C GLN A 421 13.64 1.64 11.54
N TYR A 422 14.57 2.15 12.34
CA TYR A 422 15.94 1.65 12.46
C TYR A 422 16.04 0.33 13.24
N LEU A 423 15.02 -0.06 14.00
CA LEU A 423 15.02 -1.31 14.76
C LEU A 423 14.86 -2.52 13.82
N GLU A 424 15.78 -3.47 13.93
CA GLU A 424 15.70 -4.74 13.20
C GLU A 424 14.66 -5.68 13.83
N LYS A 425 14.09 -6.56 12.99
CA LYS A 425 13.09 -7.53 13.43
C LYS A 425 13.74 -8.57 14.34
N THR A 426 13.22 -8.70 15.56
CA THR A 426 13.73 -9.64 16.56
C THR A 426 12.72 -10.78 16.76
N PRO A 427 13.11 -12.06 16.65
CA PRO A 427 12.21 -13.19 16.90
C PRO A 427 11.86 -13.31 18.39
N LEU A 428 10.65 -13.74 18.71
CA LEU A 428 10.13 -13.83 20.09
C LEU A 428 11.00 -14.75 20.97
N CYS A 429 11.54 -15.83 20.42
CA CYS A 429 12.41 -16.75 21.16
C CYS A 429 13.72 -16.09 21.66
N ALA A 430 14.21 -15.07 20.96
CA ALA A 430 15.38 -14.32 21.35
C ALA A 430 15.03 -13.27 22.41
N ILE A 431 13.87 -12.62 22.28
CA ILE A 431 13.37 -11.63 23.24
C ILE A 431 13.17 -12.27 24.61
N LEU A 432 12.58 -13.46 24.66
CA LEU A 432 12.32 -14.21 25.89
C LEU A 432 13.58 -14.55 26.71
N LYS A 433 14.78 -14.44 26.11
CA LYS A 433 16.07 -14.70 26.77
C LYS A 433 16.78 -13.43 27.24
N GLN A 434 16.22 -12.25 26.94
CA GLN A 434 16.83 -10.97 27.24
C GLN A 434 16.29 -10.35 28.53
N ASN A 435 17.12 -9.51 29.15
CA ASN A 435 16.73 -8.75 30.34
C ASN A 435 15.97 -7.47 29.93
N ALA A 436 15.07 -7.00 30.79
CA ALA A 436 14.37 -5.72 30.63
C ALA A 436 15.07 -4.57 31.39
N PRO A 437 14.96 -3.31 30.94
CA PRO A 437 14.13 -2.81 29.85
C PRO A 437 14.83 -2.76 28.49
N GLN A 438 14.10 -3.12 27.44
CA GLN A 438 14.55 -3.13 26.04
C GLN A 438 13.37 -2.79 25.12
N GLN A 439 13.65 -2.39 23.87
CA GLN A 439 12.64 -2.14 22.84
C GLN A 439 12.90 -3.05 21.63
N TYR A 440 11.83 -3.58 21.05
CA TYR A 440 11.93 -4.54 19.96
C TYR A 440 10.92 -4.24 18.87
N ARG A 441 11.35 -4.43 17.62
CA ARG A 441 10.45 -4.59 16.48
C ARG A 441 10.17 -6.07 16.30
N ILE A 442 8.91 -6.47 16.34
CA ILE A 442 8.50 -7.86 16.16
C ILE A 442 7.52 -8.00 15.01
N ARG A 443 7.45 -9.21 14.45
CA ARG A 443 6.43 -9.60 13.49
C ARG A 443 5.81 -10.91 13.97
N ALA A 444 4.55 -10.87 14.39
CA ALA A 444 3.86 -11.99 15.03
C ALA A 444 2.38 -12.02 14.62
N LYS A 445 1.75 -13.18 14.76
CA LYS A 445 0.30 -13.35 14.60
C LYS A 445 -0.40 -13.16 15.94
N LEU A 446 -1.61 -12.62 15.94
CA LEU A 446 -2.42 -12.50 17.15
C LEU A 446 -3.11 -13.84 17.44
N ARG A 447 -2.47 -14.69 18.23
CA ARG A 447 -3.01 -16.02 18.59
C ARG A 447 -4.31 -15.92 19.38
N SER A 448 -4.39 -14.96 20.30
CA SER A 448 -5.59 -14.65 21.07
C SER A 448 -5.47 -13.30 21.75
N TYR A 449 -6.59 -12.78 22.24
CA TYR A 449 -6.61 -11.52 22.99
C TYR A 449 -7.60 -11.57 24.17
N LYS A 450 -7.40 -10.67 25.14
CA LYS A 450 -8.30 -10.43 26.27
C LYS A 450 -8.52 -8.92 26.45
N PRO A 451 -9.72 -8.48 26.84
CA PRO A 451 -10.95 -9.26 27.03
C PRO A 451 -11.58 -9.71 25.70
N ARG A 452 -12.37 -10.79 25.72
CA ARG A 452 -13.11 -11.27 24.52
C ARG A 452 -14.30 -10.39 24.18
N ARG A 453 -14.93 -9.79 25.18
CA ARG A 453 -15.97 -8.78 24.99
C ARG A 453 -15.29 -7.42 24.86
N LEU A 454 -15.20 -6.90 23.64
CA LEU A 454 -14.37 -5.73 23.34
C LEU A 454 -14.79 -4.46 24.08
N PHE A 455 -16.08 -4.28 24.38
CA PHE A 455 -16.52 -3.16 25.23
C PHE A 455 -15.88 -3.18 26.63
N GLN A 456 -15.49 -4.35 27.16
CA GLN A 456 -14.79 -4.46 28.44
C GLN A 456 -13.32 -4.04 28.37
N SER A 457 -12.79 -3.77 27.17
CA SER A 457 -11.42 -3.29 27.02
C SER A 457 -11.29 -1.81 27.40
N VAL A 458 -12.38 -1.03 27.32
CA VAL A 458 -12.34 0.39 27.67
C VAL A 458 -12.33 0.56 29.18
N LYS A 459 -11.35 1.32 29.68
CA LYS A 459 -11.15 1.62 31.11
C LYS A 459 -10.97 3.12 31.32
N LEU A 460 -11.19 3.55 32.56
CA LEU A 460 -10.92 4.91 33.00
C LEU A 460 -9.54 4.97 33.66
N TYR A 461 -8.63 5.74 33.07
CA TYR A 461 -7.28 5.95 33.55
C TYR A 461 -7.11 7.35 34.15
N CYS A 462 -6.58 7.42 35.36
CA CYS A 462 -6.24 8.70 35.98
C CYS A 462 -4.79 9.11 35.66
N PRO A 463 -4.55 10.23 34.97
CA PRO A 463 -3.18 10.66 34.67
C PRO A 463 -2.38 11.10 35.92
N LYS A 464 -3.05 11.40 37.04
CA LYS A 464 -2.42 11.91 38.27
C LYS A 464 -2.04 10.80 39.26
N CYS A 465 -2.89 9.79 39.46
CA CYS A 465 -2.60 8.68 40.39
C CYS A 465 -2.36 7.34 39.69
N HIS A 466 -2.42 7.30 38.35
CA HIS A 466 -2.23 6.12 37.52
C HIS A 466 -3.21 4.96 37.81
N LEU A 467 -4.29 5.23 38.56
CA LEU A 467 -5.32 4.25 38.86
C LEU A 467 -6.17 3.97 37.61
N LEU A 468 -6.35 2.69 37.34
CA LEU A 468 -7.25 2.18 36.30
C LEU A 468 -8.56 1.71 36.93
N GLN A 469 -9.69 2.10 36.37
CA GLN A 469 -11.04 1.80 36.87
C GLN A 469 -11.95 1.32 35.74
N GLU A 470 -12.98 0.55 36.11
CA GLU A 470 -14.03 0.16 35.16
C GLU A 470 -14.91 1.35 34.79
N VAL A 471 -15.42 1.37 33.55
CA VAL A 471 -16.50 2.28 33.18
C VAL A 471 -17.78 1.73 33.80
N PRO A 472 -18.54 2.52 34.59
CA PRO A 472 -19.74 1.99 35.21
C PRO A 472 -20.79 1.60 34.16
N HIS A 473 -21.45 0.46 34.37
CA HIS A 473 -22.49 -0.04 33.48
C HIS A 473 -23.75 0.83 33.56
N GLU A 474 -24.57 0.85 32.50
CA GLU A 474 -25.80 1.65 32.45
C GLU A 474 -26.72 1.43 33.65
N ILE A 475 -26.86 0.17 34.10
CA ILE A 475 -27.67 -0.19 35.27
C ILE A 475 -27.13 0.46 36.55
N ASP A 476 -25.81 0.53 36.70
CA ASP A 476 -25.18 1.12 37.88
C ASP A 476 -25.20 2.65 37.79
N LEU A 477 -25.04 3.23 36.60
CA LEU A 477 -25.30 4.66 36.37
C LEU A 477 -26.72 5.03 36.75
N ASP A 478 -27.71 4.26 36.29
CA ASP A 478 -29.12 4.57 36.56
C ASP A 478 -29.43 4.45 38.06
N LYS A 479 -28.82 3.49 38.78
CA LYS A 479 -28.89 3.45 40.25
C LYS A 479 -28.28 4.68 40.92
N ILE A 480 -27.09 5.13 40.50
CA ILE A 480 -26.44 6.32 41.06
C ILE A 480 -27.31 7.56 40.82
N LEU A 481 -27.88 7.69 39.62
CA LEU A 481 -28.79 8.78 39.27
C LEU A 481 -30.09 8.71 40.08
N GLN A 482 -30.67 7.52 40.25
CA GLN A 482 -31.86 7.27 41.06
C GLN A 482 -31.62 7.52 42.55
N GLU A 483 -30.46 7.19 43.11
CA GLU A 483 -30.11 7.56 44.49
C GLU A 483 -30.15 9.08 44.67
N GLY A 484 -29.74 9.83 43.65
CA GLY A 484 -29.89 11.29 43.58
C GLY A 484 -31.34 11.78 43.61
N THR A 485 -32.31 10.99 43.12
CA THR A 485 -33.73 11.37 43.10
C THR A 485 -34.41 11.34 44.47
N SER A 486 -33.82 10.63 45.44
CA SER A 486 -34.36 10.52 46.80
C SER A 486 -34.33 11.86 47.56
N LYS A 487 -33.48 12.80 47.14
CA LYS A 487 -33.35 14.12 47.73
C LYS A 487 -34.20 15.11 46.94
N THR A 488 -35.16 15.73 47.63
CA THR A 488 -35.98 16.77 47.00
C THR A 488 -35.14 18.01 46.66
N PRO A 489 -35.23 18.55 45.42
CA PRO A 489 -34.50 19.75 45.03
C PRO A 489 -34.82 20.93 45.95
N ASP A 490 -33.79 21.64 46.40
CA ASP A 490 -33.94 22.79 47.28
C ASP A 490 -34.49 23.99 46.49
N THR A 491 -35.61 24.56 46.95
CA THR A 491 -36.23 25.71 46.31
C THR A 491 -35.42 26.99 46.48
N THR A 492 -34.54 27.07 47.48
CA THR A 492 -33.69 28.24 47.74
C THR A 492 -32.52 28.35 46.75
N LEU A 493 -32.12 27.26 46.11
CA LEU A 493 -31.02 27.20 45.15
C LEU A 493 -31.47 27.41 43.69
N GLN A 494 -32.72 27.83 43.48
CA GLN A 494 -33.30 28.04 42.15
C GLN A 494 -33.15 29.48 41.66
N ASN A 495 -33.05 29.66 40.33
CA ASN A 495 -33.02 30.98 39.67
C ASN A 495 -31.92 31.93 40.18
N THR A 496 -30.67 31.50 40.10
CA THR A 496 -29.50 32.31 40.50
C THR A 496 -29.08 33.29 39.39
N SER A 497 -28.03 34.08 39.60
CA SER A 497 -27.42 34.87 38.53
C SER A 497 -26.84 34.00 37.40
N LEU A 498 -26.42 32.76 37.71
CA LEU A 498 -25.81 31.82 36.76
C LEU A 498 -26.84 31.07 35.91
N TYR A 499 -27.99 30.67 36.47
CA TYR A 499 -28.96 29.82 35.76
C TYR A 499 -30.42 30.16 36.07
N ASN A 500 -31.33 29.77 35.17
CA ASN A 500 -32.77 29.78 35.40
C ASN A 500 -33.26 28.35 35.64
N SER A 501 -34.12 28.14 36.64
CA SER A 501 -34.54 26.81 37.08
C SER A 501 -36.00 26.55 36.74
N LYS A 502 -36.30 25.30 36.37
CA LYS A 502 -37.66 24.80 36.25
C LYS A 502 -37.75 23.44 36.91
N VAL A 503 -38.80 23.23 37.71
CA VAL A 503 -39.07 21.97 38.40
C VAL A 503 -40.33 21.33 37.85
N TRP A 504 -40.26 20.03 37.59
CA TRP A 504 -41.39 19.20 37.20
C TRP A 504 -41.61 18.09 38.22
N THR A 505 -42.87 17.71 38.42
CA THR A 505 -43.27 16.60 39.28
C THR A 505 -43.89 15.51 38.42
N THR A 506 -43.40 14.29 38.55
CA THR A 506 -43.92 13.13 37.81
C THR A 506 -45.18 12.58 38.48
N LYS A 507 -46.23 12.27 37.72
CA LYS A 507 -47.50 11.74 38.28
C LYS A 507 -47.50 10.21 38.50
N ASP A 508 -46.76 9.47 37.66
CA ASP A 508 -46.83 8.00 37.62
C ASP A 508 -45.56 7.29 38.13
N GLN A 509 -44.58 8.05 38.66
CA GLN A 509 -43.29 7.54 39.15
C GLN A 509 -43.00 8.01 40.60
N GLY A 510 -43.98 7.86 41.50
CA GLY A 510 -43.78 8.13 42.93
C GLY A 510 -43.51 9.60 43.28
N GLU A 511 -44.13 10.55 42.57
CA GLU A 511 -43.98 12.01 42.81
C GLU A 511 -42.54 12.53 42.75
N ARG A 512 -41.66 11.88 41.99
CA ARG A 512 -40.29 12.36 41.73
C ARG A 512 -40.31 13.81 41.23
N LYS A 513 -39.42 14.63 41.81
CA LYS A 513 -39.19 16.02 41.38
C LYS A 513 -37.89 16.10 40.58
N VAL A 514 -37.99 16.61 39.36
CA VAL A 514 -36.85 16.84 38.47
C VAL A 514 -36.64 18.34 38.33
N ALA A 515 -35.45 18.83 38.64
CA ALA A 515 -35.09 20.22 38.42
C ALA A 515 -34.11 20.32 37.25
N ILE A 516 -34.39 21.23 36.31
CA ILE A 516 -33.49 21.56 35.19
C ILE A 516 -33.10 23.03 35.32
N HIS A 517 -31.80 23.29 35.30
CA HIS A 517 -31.22 24.61 35.41
C HIS A 517 -30.53 24.95 34.09
N PHE A 518 -31.05 25.97 33.41
CA PHE A 518 -30.53 26.47 32.16
C PHE A 518 -29.47 27.53 32.43
N VAL A 519 -28.21 27.22 32.14
CA VAL A 519 -27.09 28.13 32.40
C VAL A 519 -27.11 29.30 31.41
N LYS A 520 -26.99 30.51 31.95
CA LYS A 520 -27.04 31.76 31.19
C LYS A 520 -25.64 32.16 30.73
N ASN A 521 -25.55 32.76 29.55
CA ASN A 521 -24.37 33.48 29.06
C ASN A 521 -24.61 34.99 29.18
N ASN A 522 -23.85 35.67 30.03
CA ASN A 522 -24.02 37.11 30.31
C ASN A 522 -25.45 37.50 30.70
N GLY A 523 -26.11 36.66 31.49
CA GLY A 523 -27.49 36.87 31.94
C GLY A 523 -28.56 36.53 30.90
N ILE A 524 -28.18 36.12 29.68
CA ILE A 524 -29.07 35.75 28.59
C ILE A 524 -29.05 34.23 28.40
N LEU A 525 -30.19 33.61 28.11
CA LEU A 525 -30.25 32.19 27.79
C LEU A 525 -29.71 31.94 26.37
N PRO A 526 -28.69 31.08 26.20
CA PRO A 526 -28.17 30.72 24.88
C PRO A 526 -29.19 29.95 24.03
N LEU A 527 -28.87 29.74 22.75
CA LEU A 527 -29.57 28.77 21.91
C LEU A 527 -29.44 27.36 22.51
N SER A 528 -30.37 26.45 22.18
CA SER A 528 -30.41 25.12 22.79
C SER A 528 -29.06 24.40 22.72
N ASN A 529 -28.41 24.40 21.56
CA ASN A 529 -27.18 23.64 21.33
C ASN A 529 -25.96 24.18 22.09
N ASP A 530 -26.02 25.43 22.58
CA ASP A 530 -24.94 26.10 23.31
C ASP A 530 -25.25 26.26 24.82
N CYS A 531 -26.45 25.83 25.24
CA CYS A 531 -26.93 25.99 26.60
C CYS A 531 -26.57 24.77 27.45
N LEU A 532 -25.68 24.97 28.42
CA LEU A 532 -25.38 23.94 29.42
C LEU A 532 -26.58 23.72 30.33
N ILE A 533 -26.93 22.44 30.51
CA ILE A 533 -27.99 22.02 31.40
C ILE A 533 -27.41 21.42 32.67
N LEU A 534 -27.85 21.92 33.83
CA LEU A 534 -27.66 21.21 35.09
C LEU A 534 -28.97 20.50 35.44
N ILE A 535 -28.91 19.24 35.87
CA ILE A 535 -30.10 18.45 36.17
C ILE A 535 -30.00 17.78 37.54
N GLU A 536 -31.04 17.96 38.34
CA GLU A 536 -31.26 17.25 39.60
C GLU A 536 -32.38 16.21 39.43
N GLY A 537 -32.14 15.01 39.94
CA GLY A 537 -33.15 13.95 39.96
C GLY A 537 -33.55 13.43 38.57
N GLY A 538 -32.72 13.60 37.55
CA GLY A 538 -32.92 13.02 36.22
C GLY A 538 -32.50 11.55 36.13
N THR A 539 -33.23 10.76 35.34
CA THR A 539 -32.83 9.39 34.95
C THR A 539 -31.80 9.40 33.82
N LEU A 540 -31.11 8.28 33.58
CA LEU A 540 -30.15 8.19 32.48
C LEU A 540 -30.79 8.50 31.12
N SER A 541 -32.00 7.96 30.87
CA SER A 541 -32.73 8.19 29.62
C SER A 541 -33.10 9.66 29.40
N GLU A 542 -33.48 10.38 30.45
CA GLU A 542 -33.80 11.81 30.37
C GLU A 542 -32.55 12.65 30.11
N ILE A 543 -31.44 12.30 30.78
CA ILE A 543 -30.16 12.97 30.60
C ILE A 543 -29.65 12.78 29.16
N CYS A 544 -29.74 11.57 28.60
CA CYS A 544 -29.38 11.32 27.20
C CYS A 544 -30.22 12.17 26.23
N LYS A 545 -31.55 12.22 26.42
CA LYS A 545 -32.45 13.05 25.59
C LYS A 545 -32.15 14.55 25.70
N LEU A 546 -31.74 15.02 26.88
CA LEU A 546 -31.32 16.40 27.07
C LEU A 546 -29.98 16.67 26.38
N SER A 547 -29.04 15.73 26.47
CA SER A 547 -27.75 15.83 25.79
C SER A 547 -27.90 15.90 24.28
N ASP A 548 -28.81 15.13 23.67
CA ASP A 548 -29.09 15.18 22.23
C ASP A 548 -29.61 16.56 21.77
N LYS A 549 -30.32 17.28 22.66
CA LYS A 549 -30.95 18.57 22.34
C LYS A 549 -30.13 19.80 22.74
N PHE A 550 -29.41 19.70 23.85
CA PHE A 550 -28.69 20.82 24.48
C PHE A 550 -27.16 20.64 24.45
N HIS A 551 -26.69 19.55 23.86
CA HIS A 551 -25.30 19.14 23.75
C HIS A 551 -24.58 18.85 25.06
N SER A 552 -24.66 19.69 26.10
CA SER A 552 -23.93 19.52 27.36
C SER A 552 -24.85 19.43 28.58
N VAL A 553 -24.67 18.37 29.38
CA VAL A 553 -25.45 18.13 30.61
C VAL A 553 -24.54 17.76 31.78
N ILE A 554 -24.78 18.35 32.95
CA ILE A 554 -24.09 18.04 34.21
C ILE A 554 -25.13 17.54 35.23
N PRO A 555 -25.01 16.29 35.70
CA PRO A 555 -25.79 15.79 36.83
C PRO A 555 -25.36 16.47 38.13
N VAL A 556 -26.30 17.12 38.82
CA VAL A 556 -26.06 17.87 40.04
C VAL A 556 -27.01 17.45 41.16
N ARG A 557 -26.73 17.92 42.37
CA ARG A 557 -27.59 17.82 43.55
C ARG A 557 -27.54 19.11 44.36
N SER A 558 -28.60 19.35 45.13
CA SER A 558 -28.66 20.42 46.13
C SER A 558 -27.64 20.14 47.26
N GLY A 559 -26.64 21.02 47.38
CA GLY A 559 -25.71 21.07 48.51
C GLY A 559 -26.22 22.00 49.62
N HIS A 560 -25.36 22.32 50.60
CA HIS A 560 -25.76 23.19 51.71
C HIS A 560 -25.91 24.68 51.33
N GLU A 561 -25.09 25.17 50.41
CA GLU A 561 -25.07 26.60 50.01
C GLU A 561 -25.22 26.82 48.51
N ASP A 562 -24.99 25.80 47.68
CA ASP A 562 -24.97 25.88 46.22
C ASP A 562 -25.23 24.48 45.64
N LEU A 563 -25.46 24.40 44.34
CA LEU A 563 -25.48 23.12 43.64
C LEU A 563 -24.08 22.50 43.65
N GLU A 564 -24.04 21.19 43.80
CA GLU A 564 -22.83 20.36 43.77
C GLU A 564 -22.95 19.31 42.66
N ILE A 565 -21.81 18.80 42.19
CA ILE A 565 -21.80 17.59 41.36
C ILE A 565 -22.44 16.44 42.13
N LEU A 566 -23.28 15.66 41.45
CA LEU A 566 -24.04 14.57 42.07
C LEU A 566 -23.13 13.57 42.80
N ASP A 567 -22.25 12.91 42.04
CA ASP A 567 -21.23 11.97 42.51
C ASP A 567 -20.24 11.69 41.37
N LEU A 568 -18.94 11.54 41.68
CA LEU A 568 -17.91 11.25 40.67
C LEU A 568 -17.90 9.78 40.18
N SER A 569 -18.79 8.92 40.69
CA SER A 569 -19.12 7.62 40.07
C SER A 569 -19.92 7.77 38.79
N ALA A 570 -20.67 8.87 38.68
CA ALA A 570 -21.37 9.24 37.45
C ALA A 570 -20.49 10.20 36.62
N PRO A 571 -20.77 10.33 35.31
CA PRO A 571 -20.13 11.34 34.50
C PRO A 571 -20.36 12.74 35.10
N PHE A 572 -19.30 13.53 35.25
CA PHE A 572 -19.43 14.91 35.71
C PHE A 572 -19.91 15.84 34.59
N LEU A 573 -19.76 15.41 33.32
CA LEU A 573 -20.20 16.12 32.14
C LEU A 573 -20.53 15.11 31.04
N ILE A 574 -21.67 15.28 30.40
CA ILE A 574 -22.13 14.47 29.27
C ILE A 574 -22.25 15.41 28.06
N GLN A 575 -21.52 15.10 26.98
CA GLN A 575 -21.49 15.89 25.75
C GLN A 575 -21.92 15.07 24.54
N GLY A 576 -23.14 15.30 24.05
CA GLY A 576 -23.77 14.42 23.07
C GLY A 576 -23.79 12.98 23.61
N LYS A 577 -22.99 12.10 23.00
CA LYS A 577 -22.82 10.71 23.41
C LYS A 577 -21.58 10.44 24.27
N ILE A 578 -20.74 11.44 24.53
CA ILE A 578 -19.47 11.26 25.26
C ILE A 578 -19.70 11.50 26.75
N HIS A 579 -19.27 10.56 27.58
CA HIS A 579 -19.41 10.62 29.04
C HIS A 579 -18.04 10.92 29.67
N HIS A 580 -17.89 12.11 30.25
CA HIS A 580 -16.65 12.52 30.91
C HIS A 580 -16.68 12.21 32.41
N TYR A 581 -15.67 11.48 32.89
CA TYR A 581 -15.56 11.04 34.28
C TYR A 581 -14.44 11.74 35.03
N GLY A 582 -14.56 11.81 36.35
CA GLY A 582 -13.59 12.45 37.24
C GLY A 582 -13.00 11.49 38.27
N CYS A 583 -11.72 11.65 38.61
CA CYS A 583 -11.07 10.79 39.59
C CYS A 583 -11.51 11.13 41.02
N LYS A 584 -12.18 10.21 41.70
CA LYS A 584 -12.59 10.38 43.11
C LYS A 584 -11.45 10.69 44.08
N HIS A 585 -10.28 10.07 43.89
CA HIS A 585 -9.15 10.21 44.81
C HIS A 585 -8.36 11.51 44.60
N CYS A 586 -8.37 12.02 43.37
CA CYS A 586 -7.50 13.13 42.96
C CYS A 586 -8.23 14.46 42.84
N SER A 587 -9.55 14.44 42.75
CA SER A 587 -10.41 15.61 42.60
C SER A 587 -10.71 16.26 43.95
N SER A 588 -10.80 17.58 43.94
CA SER A 588 -11.25 18.38 45.08
C SER A 588 -12.43 19.22 44.61
N LEU A 589 -13.64 18.68 44.76
CA LEU A 589 -14.86 19.25 44.21
C LEU A 589 -15.08 20.69 44.69
N ARG A 590 -15.46 21.54 43.75
CA ARG A 590 -15.87 22.92 43.99
C ARG A 590 -17.35 23.11 43.66
N PRO A 591 -18.05 24.05 44.31
CA PRO A 591 -19.46 24.33 44.01
C PRO A 591 -19.70 24.82 42.58
N ILE A 592 -20.91 24.60 42.06
CA ILE A 592 -21.30 24.91 40.68
C ILE A 592 -21.14 26.40 40.33
N LYS A 593 -21.26 27.34 41.29
CA LYS A 593 -21.01 28.77 41.04
C LYS A 593 -19.63 29.07 40.43
N ASN A 594 -18.65 28.18 40.55
CA ASN A 594 -17.33 28.36 39.94
C ASN A 594 -17.37 28.30 38.40
N LEU A 595 -18.44 27.74 37.81
CA LEU A 595 -18.67 27.79 36.36
C LEU A 595 -18.83 29.22 35.83
N ASN A 596 -19.12 30.22 36.68
CA ASN A 596 -19.13 31.64 36.29
C ASN A 596 -17.82 32.08 35.63
N SER A 597 -16.69 31.45 35.97
CA SER A 597 -15.39 31.73 35.34
C SER A 597 -15.33 31.36 33.84
N LEU A 598 -16.25 30.52 33.38
CA LEU A 598 -16.29 29.97 32.01
C LEU A 598 -17.38 30.56 31.13
N VAL A 599 -18.36 31.24 31.71
CA VAL A 599 -19.60 31.70 31.04
C VAL A 599 -19.33 32.56 29.79
N ASN A 600 -18.16 33.21 29.69
CA ASN A 600 -17.74 34.03 28.54
C ASN A 600 -17.03 33.27 27.40
N LYS A 601 -16.78 31.96 27.56
CA LYS A 601 -16.13 31.14 26.53
C LYS A 601 -17.22 30.45 25.70
N THR A 602 -17.14 30.56 24.38
CA THR A 602 -18.14 30.07 23.41
C THR A 602 -18.34 28.55 23.40
N SER A 603 -17.61 27.77 24.21
CA SER A 603 -17.77 26.31 24.29
C SER A 603 -17.47 25.77 25.69
N TRP A 604 -18.29 24.82 26.13
CA TRP A 604 -18.13 24.09 27.40
C TRP A 604 -17.06 23.00 27.26
N ILE A 605 -15.79 23.41 27.13
CA ILE A 605 -14.68 22.46 26.94
C ILE A 605 -14.53 21.59 28.20
N PRO A 606 -14.51 20.23 28.10
CA PRO A 606 -14.46 19.33 29.25
C PRO A 606 -13.33 19.61 30.24
N SER A 607 -12.13 19.89 29.76
CA SER A 607 -10.97 20.22 30.60
C SER A 607 -11.15 21.51 31.39
N SER A 608 -11.78 22.53 30.77
CA SER A 608 -12.08 23.80 31.43
C SER A 608 -13.19 23.63 32.48
N VAL A 609 -14.23 22.85 32.17
CA VAL A 609 -15.30 22.52 33.13
C VAL A 609 -14.73 21.76 34.32
N ALA A 610 -13.88 20.75 34.07
CA ALA A 610 -13.22 19.99 35.11
C ALA A 610 -12.36 20.88 36.01
N GLU A 611 -11.54 21.77 35.43
CA GLU A 611 -10.71 22.72 36.17
C GLU A 611 -11.54 23.66 37.07
N ALA A 612 -12.62 24.25 36.52
CA ALA A 612 -13.50 25.13 37.28
C ALA A 612 -14.14 24.43 38.48
N LEU A 613 -14.48 23.15 38.33
CA LEU A 613 -15.10 22.33 39.36
C LEU A 613 -14.09 21.57 40.24
N GLY A 614 -12.78 21.75 40.04
CA GLY A 614 -11.73 21.07 40.81
C GLY A 614 -11.66 19.56 40.56
N ILE A 615 -12.09 19.11 39.39
CA ILE A 615 -12.13 17.70 38.97
C ILE A 615 -10.86 17.37 38.19
N VAL A 616 -10.25 16.24 38.52
CA VAL A 616 -9.18 15.63 37.70
C VAL A 616 -9.84 14.69 36.69
N PRO A 617 -9.90 15.04 35.39
CA PRO A 617 -10.59 14.23 34.40
C PRO A 617 -9.88 12.88 34.21
N LEU A 618 -10.67 11.83 34.09
CA LEU A 618 -10.20 10.49 33.70
C LEU A 618 -10.16 10.39 32.18
N GLN A 619 -9.14 9.69 31.67
CA GLN A 619 -9.01 9.38 30.24
C GLN A 619 -9.59 7.99 29.97
N GLN A 620 -10.42 7.87 28.95
CA GLN A 620 -10.85 6.57 28.45
C GLN A 620 -9.73 5.97 27.59
N VAL A 621 -9.33 4.74 27.91
CA VAL A 621 -8.25 4.02 27.23
C VAL A 621 -8.66 2.58 26.98
N PHE A 622 -8.26 2.02 25.84
CA PHE A 622 -8.28 0.59 25.61
C PHE A 622 -7.21 -0.08 26.45
N VAL A 623 -7.57 -1.16 27.13
CA VAL A 623 -6.67 -2.02 27.88
C VAL A 623 -6.91 -3.45 27.44
N MET A 624 -5.94 -4.01 26.71
CA MET A 624 -6.01 -5.35 26.17
C MET A 624 -4.72 -6.10 26.41
N THR A 625 -4.81 -7.43 26.45
CA THR A 625 -3.66 -8.34 26.45
C THR A 625 -3.68 -9.13 25.16
N PHE A 626 -2.63 -9.00 24.36
CA PHE A 626 -2.43 -9.73 23.11
C PHE A 626 -1.46 -10.89 23.35
N THR A 627 -1.87 -12.09 22.97
CA THR A 627 -0.99 -13.25 22.91
C THR A 627 -0.44 -13.33 21.49
N LEU A 628 0.84 -13.00 21.34
CA LEU A 628 1.55 -12.91 20.08
C LEU A 628 2.35 -14.19 19.84
N ASP A 629 2.32 -14.71 18.61
CA ASP A 629 3.00 -15.94 18.21
C ASP A 629 3.67 -15.74 16.85
N ASP A 630 4.98 -15.97 16.78
CA ASP A 630 5.75 -15.86 15.54
C ASP A 630 6.25 -17.23 15.01
N GLY A 631 5.83 -18.33 15.63
CA GLY A 631 6.31 -19.68 15.37
C GLY A 631 7.67 -20.00 15.99
N THR A 632 8.38 -19.03 16.57
CA THR A 632 9.62 -19.25 17.35
C THR A 632 9.35 -19.20 18.85
N GLY A 633 8.33 -18.44 19.28
CA GLY A 633 7.90 -18.35 20.66
C GLY A 633 6.51 -17.71 20.76
N VAL A 634 6.00 -17.66 22.00
CA VAL A 634 4.71 -17.03 22.33
C VAL A 634 4.96 -16.00 23.42
N LEU A 635 4.37 -14.81 23.28
CA LEU A 635 4.58 -13.69 24.18
C LEU A 635 3.26 -12.97 24.49
N GLU A 636 3.04 -12.59 25.74
CA GLU A 636 1.94 -11.68 26.09
C GLU A 636 2.42 -10.22 26.08
N ALA A 637 1.71 -9.37 25.35
CA ALA A 637 1.96 -7.94 25.29
C ALA A 637 0.69 -7.15 25.61
N TYR A 638 0.84 -6.10 26.42
CA TYR A 638 -0.26 -5.22 26.82
C TYR A 638 -0.44 -4.08 25.81
N LEU A 639 -1.67 -3.84 25.39
CA LEU A 639 -2.07 -2.65 24.68
C LEU A 639 -2.72 -1.69 25.68
N MET A 640 -2.19 -0.48 25.78
CA MET A 640 -2.82 0.63 26.49
C MET A 640 -2.74 1.88 25.62
N ASP A 641 -3.87 2.27 25.05
CA ASP A 641 -3.94 3.37 24.07
C ASP A 641 -5.33 4.02 24.09
N SER A 642 -5.44 5.30 23.74
CA SER A 642 -6.71 6.03 23.74
C SER A 642 -7.37 6.18 22.37
N GLU A 643 -6.61 6.06 21.28
CA GLU A 643 -7.11 6.35 19.93
C GLU A 643 -6.24 5.79 18.80
N ASN A 644 -4.92 5.80 18.97
CA ASN A 644 -3.96 5.56 17.89
C ASN A 644 -4.00 4.14 17.35
N PHE A 645 -4.09 3.11 18.20
CA PHE A 645 -3.94 1.73 17.75
C PHE A 645 -5.07 1.33 16.80
N PHE A 646 -6.32 1.56 17.20
CA PHE A 646 -7.51 1.21 16.41
C PHE A 646 -7.94 2.34 15.46
N GLN A 647 -7.32 3.51 15.52
CA GLN A 647 -7.82 4.75 14.90
C GLN A 647 -9.28 5.06 15.30
N ILE A 648 -9.71 4.59 16.47
CA ILE A 648 -11.05 4.76 17.04
C ILE A 648 -10.87 5.38 18.43
N PRO A 649 -11.52 6.51 18.77
CA PRO A 649 -11.44 7.08 20.11
C PRO A 649 -12.10 6.17 21.14
N ALA A 650 -11.36 5.78 22.18
CA ALA A 650 -11.87 4.99 23.30
C ALA A 650 -13.03 5.69 24.05
N SER A 651 -13.12 7.01 23.92
CA SER A 651 -14.19 7.81 24.53
C SER A 651 -15.54 7.71 23.83
N GLU A 652 -15.57 7.28 22.57
CA GLU A 652 -16.78 7.24 21.75
C GLU A 652 -17.30 5.83 21.53
N VAL A 653 -16.42 4.82 21.57
CA VAL A 653 -16.74 3.44 21.20
C VAL A 653 -17.87 2.84 22.05
N LEU A 654 -17.94 3.13 23.35
CA LEU A 654 -18.95 2.51 24.23
C LEU A 654 -20.39 2.92 23.91
N ASN A 655 -20.59 4.10 23.32
CA ASN A 655 -21.90 4.66 23.04
C ASN A 655 -22.20 4.75 21.52
N ASN A 656 -21.42 4.04 20.70
CA ASN A 656 -21.53 4.05 19.24
C ASN A 656 -21.40 2.64 18.66
N ASP A 657 -22.54 2.03 18.33
CA ASP A 657 -22.63 0.67 17.78
C ASP A 657 -21.79 0.48 16.51
N ASN A 658 -21.70 1.50 15.65
CA ASN A 658 -20.89 1.42 14.44
C ASN A 658 -19.40 1.29 14.77
N LEU A 659 -18.90 2.06 15.76
CA LEU A 659 -17.51 1.99 16.19
C LEU A 659 -17.21 0.67 16.92
N GLN A 660 -18.17 0.13 17.68
CA GLN A 660 -18.03 -1.21 18.28
C GLN A 660 -17.92 -2.28 17.20
N HIS A 661 -18.79 -2.23 16.19
CA HIS A 661 -18.75 -3.17 15.08
C HIS A 661 -17.45 -3.07 14.28
N SER A 662 -16.95 -1.86 14.02
CA SER A 662 -15.63 -1.66 13.39
C SER A 662 -14.51 -2.30 14.23
N MET A 663 -14.52 -2.11 15.55
CA MET A 663 -13.54 -2.73 16.45
C MET A 663 -13.63 -4.26 16.44
N GLU A 664 -14.83 -4.82 16.40
CA GLU A 664 -15.06 -6.27 16.27
C GLU A 664 -14.51 -6.81 14.95
N MET A 665 -14.81 -6.16 13.82
CA MET A 665 -14.29 -6.56 12.50
C MET A 665 -12.76 -6.55 12.46
N ILE A 666 -12.11 -5.55 13.05
CA ILE A 666 -10.64 -5.47 13.14
C ILE A 666 -10.09 -6.68 13.92
N MET A 667 -10.68 -6.98 15.08
CA MET A 667 -10.21 -8.07 15.93
C MET A 667 -10.51 -9.45 15.33
N ASP A 668 -11.62 -9.61 14.62
CA ASP A 668 -11.96 -10.82 13.86
C ASP A 668 -11.07 -10.99 12.62
N MET A 669 -10.57 -9.89 12.03
CA MET A 669 -9.53 -9.99 11.00
C MET A 669 -8.21 -10.49 11.60
N PHE A 670 -7.79 -9.95 12.75
CA PHE A 670 -6.51 -10.30 13.36
C PHE A 670 -6.49 -11.69 13.98
N CYS A 671 -7.62 -12.11 14.55
CA CYS A 671 -7.78 -13.39 15.25
C CYS A 671 -9.15 -14.02 14.93
N PRO A 672 -9.36 -14.51 13.68
CA PRO A 672 -10.65 -15.00 13.23
C PRO A 672 -11.14 -16.20 14.05
N PRO A 673 -12.38 -16.16 14.58
CA PRO A 673 -12.92 -17.22 15.42
C PRO A 673 -13.03 -18.53 14.63
N GLY A 674 -12.54 -19.63 15.21
CA GLY A 674 -12.62 -20.97 14.62
C GLY A 674 -11.58 -21.29 13.54
N ALA A 675 -10.85 -20.30 13.02
CA ALA A 675 -9.74 -20.52 12.09
C ALA A 675 -8.45 -20.93 12.81
N LYS A 676 -7.60 -21.70 12.12
CA LYS A 676 -6.25 -22.05 12.61
C LYS A 676 -5.32 -20.85 12.49
N ILE A 677 -4.36 -20.73 13.40
CA ILE A 677 -3.38 -19.62 13.44
C ILE A 677 -2.59 -19.48 12.13
N ASP A 678 -2.40 -20.55 11.38
CA ASP A 678 -1.70 -20.53 10.08
C ASP A 678 -2.38 -19.59 9.06
N ALA A 679 -3.70 -19.43 9.17
CA ALA A 679 -4.49 -18.54 8.32
C ALA A 679 -4.56 -17.08 8.83
N TYR A 680 -4.03 -16.78 10.02
CA TYR A 680 -4.11 -15.44 10.60
C TYR A 680 -3.12 -14.49 9.90
N PRO A 681 -3.45 -13.20 9.76
CA PRO A 681 -2.54 -12.22 9.19
C PRO A 681 -1.34 -12.01 10.10
N TRP A 682 -0.20 -11.63 9.50
CA TRP A 682 0.97 -11.20 10.27
C TRP A 682 0.87 -9.73 10.65
N LEU A 683 1.18 -9.44 11.91
CA LEU A 683 1.15 -8.10 12.49
C LEU A 683 2.58 -7.69 12.87
N GLU A 684 2.94 -6.45 12.56
CA GLU A 684 4.18 -5.82 13.01
C GLU A 684 3.87 -4.95 14.22
N PHE A 685 4.64 -5.13 15.29
CA PHE A 685 4.50 -4.34 16.52
C PHE A 685 5.85 -3.81 16.95
N PHE A 686 5.85 -2.62 17.56
CA PHE A 686 6.88 -2.32 18.55
C PHE A 686 6.40 -2.72 19.93
N ILE A 687 7.28 -3.44 20.65
CA ILE A 687 7.06 -3.82 22.04
C ILE A 687 8.23 -3.37 22.90
N ARG A 688 7.93 -2.84 24.09
CA ARG A 688 8.92 -2.50 25.11
C ARG A 688 8.80 -3.44 26.30
N SER A 689 9.92 -3.94 26.80
CA SER A 689 9.96 -4.77 28.01
C SER A 689 10.20 -3.91 29.25
N TYR A 690 9.59 -4.30 30.37
CA TYR A 690 9.77 -3.65 31.67
C TYR A 690 9.62 -4.68 32.81
N ASN A 691 10.25 -4.40 33.94
CA ASN A 691 10.19 -5.29 35.11
C ASN A 691 9.02 -4.90 36.02
N VAL A 692 8.19 -5.87 36.36
CA VAL A 692 7.14 -5.75 37.37
C VAL A 692 7.50 -6.65 38.54
N THR A 693 7.37 -6.13 39.75
CA THR A 693 7.57 -6.91 40.97
C THR A 693 6.22 -7.35 41.49
N SER A 694 5.92 -8.65 41.41
CA SER A 694 4.71 -9.24 41.97
C SER A 694 5.09 -10.04 43.21
N GLY A 695 4.96 -9.42 44.39
CA GLY A 695 5.41 -10.02 45.64
C GLY A 695 6.93 -10.21 45.70
N LYS A 696 7.41 -11.46 45.66
CA LYS A 696 8.85 -11.81 45.69
C LYS A 696 9.44 -12.11 44.31
N GLU A 697 8.63 -12.19 43.26
CA GLU A 697 9.07 -12.54 41.92
C GLU A 697 9.16 -11.29 41.04
N GLN A 698 10.29 -11.15 40.33
CA GLN A 698 10.42 -10.18 39.24
C GLN A 698 9.99 -10.86 37.94
N GLN A 699 8.99 -10.28 37.29
CA GLN A 699 8.49 -10.73 36.00
C GLN A 699 8.75 -9.64 34.95
N ILE A 700 9.19 -10.05 33.77
CA ILE A 700 9.29 -9.17 32.61
C ILE A 700 7.92 -9.11 31.93
N CYS A 701 7.40 -7.91 31.76
CA CYS A 701 6.17 -7.62 31.02
C CYS A 701 6.49 -6.85 29.74
N TYR A 702 5.59 -6.90 28.76
CA TYR A 702 5.77 -6.26 27.46
C TYR A 702 4.59 -5.36 27.14
N GLN A 703 4.84 -4.18 26.57
CA GLN A 703 3.78 -3.25 26.17
C GLN A 703 3.95 -2.85 24.71
N ILE A 704 2.86 -2.85 23.96
CA ILE A 704 2.78 -2.36 22.58
C ILE A 704 2.83 -0.82 22.59
N PHE A 705 3.61 -0.24 21.68
CA PHE A 705 3.71 1.21 21.49
C PHE A 705 3.95 1.54 20.00
N ASP A 706 3.76 2.80 19.60
CA ASP A 706 4.03 3.32 18.24
C ASP A 706 3.61 2.39 17.08
N THR A 707 2.45 1.76 17.26
CA THR A 707 1.86 0.80 16.33
C THR A 707 0.39 1.16 16.14
N THR A 708 -0.04 1.28 14.88
CA THR A 708 -1.43 1.53 14.47
C THR A 708 -1.90 0.45 13.50
N ILE A 709 -3.20 0.23 13.37
CA ILE A 709 -3.74 -0.56 12.25
C ILE A 709 -3.50 0.16 10.92
N ALA A 710 -3.32 -0.62 9.85
CA ALA A 710 -3.11 -0.08 8.51
C ALA A 710 -4.38 0.59 7.95
N ASP A 711 -4.24 1.68 7.19
CA ASP A 711 -5.39 2.40 6.61
C ASP A 711 -6.23 1.52 5.66
N ASP A 712 -5.65 0.45 5.12
CA ASP A 712 -6.33 -0.53 4.25
C ASP A 712 -7.20 -1.55 5.03
N VAL A 713 -7.20 -1.49 6.38
CA VAL A 713 -7.95 -2.38 7.32
C VAL A 713 -9.24 -1.73 7.83
N ILE A 714 -9.37 -0.40 7.75
CA ILE A 714 -10.48 0.40 8.31
C ILE A 714 -11.65 0.51 7.33
#